data_AF-A0A970QQC6-F1
#
_entry.id   AF-A0A970QQC6-F1
#
_cell.length_a   1.000
_cell.length_b   1.000
_cell.length_c   1.000
_cell.angle_alpha   90.00
_cell.angle_beta   90.00
_cell.angle_gamma   90.00
#
_symmetry.space_group_name_H-M   'P 1'
#
loop_
_entity.id
_entity.type
_entity.pdbx_description
1 polymer ?
#
loop_
_entity_poly.entity_id
_entity_poly.type
_entity_poly.pdbx_seq_one_letter_code
_entity_poly.pdbx_strand_id
1 'polypeptide(L)'
;MKKVLLFFVYLISLQLLVANQVDTLAAKQVALHFYNSKTAASIQKNLQEFVLVYPSTSQQKSVNQEALVYIYNAGDAGFVIVAADNRVRPILGYSTEGAYNPNHIPPAFMSWIQSYEDEIQYAIDNEISATSSTTQAWQALLSGTLFRQKGTTASGSPMITTKWGQGNRYNSQCPFDVNLNTHCVTGCVVVAMAQVMNYWKHPHKGFGAHTYVDHPFGLLSADFENTIYRFDSMPNALSSYTPANQIYAVAVLMYHCGVSMEMDYGVYGSNASLAEYVPGSPSAELALKSFFGYPDIIGLHRSQHSDSLWIQILKNEIDSARPILYRASGDVGGHAFVLDAYDDSNYFHINWGWTGYADGYFSVSSLNPASYSFPNGHYILINIKPSDYVINPDSNHIVYISPTGAGKKDGSSWSNASPHLAFAMQRKYTNPTQIWVKEGMYFGDTNNKTAFRLAESNTIFGSFAGNESSTFNLSMRNLSQHPTILDGQNKHRILSTAGATDTNRSLCDGFIIQNGFCNEGGAGIYMNGGKLQNCVIQYNISDSGYGGGVYVNGNARLTNCNIHHNKALFGGGAIIWDTTYLVNCNFISNMAVSNGGGIYNGDTCFVRNCIFWDNTRNAYFNQIASNSSAVTDVSYSAIQSNYSGTSNINLDVDNDGSDTNYAYVKFTDPDNYDYSLQAHSACINAGYSPYNDQPIDLAGSIRIKDSLIDIGAYEYGCFTTNFLKDSICMGYIYHSRDFYYVPEKIGSVWLSQHLFTDNQCDSLVYLELYVLSSDTTYLEDTLCLGNPYINHGFDTLPPKAGIIMLHRTHTNSYGCDSTIALTLCVIPPDTTRFEHELCVGDTFNQHGFDIHSDSLGYGDFFFTLSSNNVHGCDSIVQLSLKVHPVHDTILYDEVVIGEIYKKNEFLVYTDTLSPGVLQLHRTVQNQYGCDSVIHLHLQVKVGVNDFIEDHHVLLFPNPTQDVINIHVLTNSILPVRMIVCDISGKILKDEILYQQTSSIDLSNIAKGMYFLTIKTEQKIIRTMKLIKQ
;
A
#
# COMPACT_ATOMS: atom_id res chain seq x y z
N MET A 1 54.66 -55.29 56.04
CA MET A 1 54.87 -54.83 54.65
C MET A 1 53.58 -54.42 53.92
N LYS A 2 52.48 -55.20 53.90
CA LYS A 2 51.26 -54.89 53.10
C LYS A 2 50.64 -53.47 53.26
N LYS A 3 50.84 -52.75 54.36
CA LYS A 3 50.34 -51.36 54.53
C LYS A 3 51.15 -50.28 53.77
N VAL A 4 52.41 -50.53 53.41
CA VAL A 4 53.26 -49.54 52.71
C VAL A 4 52.95 -49.49 51.21
N LEU A 5 52.66 -50.65 50.60
CA LEU A 5 52.36 -50.73 49.17
C LEU A 5 51.05 -50.00 48.80
N LEU A 6 50.04 -50.07 49.66
CA LEU A 6 48.79 -49.32 49.49
C LEU A 6 48.99 -47.81 49.54
N PHE A 7 49.93 -47.31 50.36
CA PHE A 7 50.25 -45.88 50.42
C PHE A 7 50.89 -45.40 49.11
N PHE A 8 51.81 -46.19 48.53
CA PHE A 8 52.42 -45.88 47.23
C PHE A 8 51.44 -45.96 46.05
N VAL A 9 50.50 -46.91 46.05
CA VAL A 9 49.44 -46.99 45.02
C VAL A 9 48.46 -45.83 45.14
N TYR A 10 48.14 -45.37 46.36
CA TYR A 10 47.32 -44.17 46.57
C TYR A 10 48.04 -42.89 46.10
N LEU A 11 49.35 -42.79 46.33
CA LEU A 11 50.18 -41.68 45.83
C LEU A 11 50.31 -41.64 44.29
N ILE A 12 50.27 -42.78 43.60
CA ILE A 12 50.31 -42.83 42.13
C ILE A 12 48.91 -42.58 41.50
N SER A 13 47.83 -42.86 42.24
CA SER A 13 46.47 -42.43 41.87
C SER A 13 46.15 -40.98 42.29
N LEU A 14 47.10 -40.29 42.96
CA LEU A 14 47.10 -38.85 43.21
C LEU A 14 48.11 -38.11 42.30
N GLN A 15 48.10 -38.44 41.00
CA GLN A 15 48.25 -37.35 40.03
C GLN A 15 47.01 -36.46 40.16
N LEU A 16 47.15 -35.44 40.99
CA LEU A 16 46.22 -34.31 41.10
C LEU A 16 45.90 -33.83 39.68
N LEU A 17 44.61 -33.62 39.39
CA LEU A 17 44.15 -32.85 38.23
C LEU A 17 44.43 -31.36 38.48
N VAL A 18 45.70 -31.02 38.66
CA VAL A 18 46.17 -29.64 38.67
C VAL A 18 45.92 -29.09 37.27
N ALA A 19 45.19 -28.00 37.21
CA ALA A 19 44.99 -27.32 35.94
C ALA A 19 46.31 -26.61 35.55
N ASN A 20 46.72 -26.81 34.30
CA ASN A 20 48.06 -26.50 33.82
C ASN A 20 47.99 -25.71 32.51
N GLN A 21 49.06 -24.95 32.27
CA GLN A 21 49.37 -24.39 30.97
C GLN A 21 49.39 -25.51 29.91
N VAL A 22 48.83 -25.22 28.75
CA VAL A 22 48.73 -26.10 27.58
C VAL A 22 49.82 -25.69 26.59
N ASP A 23 50.63 -26.65 26.15
CA ASP A 23 51.68 -26.39 25.18
C ASP A 23 51.14 -26.22 23.74
N THR A 24 51.96 -25.62 22.88
CA THR A 24 51.59 -25.32 21.47
C THR A 24 51.39 -26.56 20.58
N LEU A 25 51.83 -27.75 20.99
CA LEU A 25 51.58 -29.01 20.27
C LEU A 25 50.22 -29.59 20.69
N ALA A 26 49.93 -29.62 21.99
CA ALA A 26 48.63 -30.00 22.54
C ALA A 26 47.51 -29.08 22.01
N ALA A 27 47.73 -27.76 22.03
CA ALA A 27 46.79 -26.78 21.50
C ALA A 27 46.58 -26.93 19.97
N LYS A 28 47.66 -27.21 19.19
CA LYS A 28 47.54 -27.50 17.75
C LYS A 28 46.73 -28.77 17.47
N GLN A 29 46.90 -29.82 18.27
CA GLN A 29 46.14 -31.07 18.15
C GLN A 29 44.65 -30.85 18.47
N VAL A 30 44.35 -30.06 19.51
CA VAL A 30 42.98 -29.65 19.87
C VAL A 30 42.33 -28.80 18.76
N ALA A 31 43.05 -27.81 18.21
CA ALA A 31 42.59 -27.02 17.07
C ALA A 31 42.25 -27.89 15.85
N LEU A 32 43.13 -28.82 15.49
CA LEU A 32 42.98 -29.71 14.34
C LEU A 32 41.77 -30.65 14.49
N HIS A 33 41.64 -31.32 15.64
CA HIS A 33 40.51 -32.23 15.89
C HIS A 33 39.18 -31.47 15.94
N PHE A 34 39.15 -30.27 16.52
CA PHE A 34 37.95 -29.43 16.52
C PHE A 34 37.58 -28.97 15.10
N TYR A 35 38.53 -28.45 14.31
CA TYR A 35 38.26 -27.95 12.96
C TYR A 35 37.76 -29.05 12.02
N ASN A 36 38.36 -30.24 12.09
CA ASN A 36 37.89 -31.41 11.34
C ASN A 36 36.47 -31.83 11.75
N SER A 37 36.02 -31.55 12.98
CA SER A 37 34.64 -31.82 13.41
C SER A 37 33.60 -30.88 12.79
N LYS A 38 34.01 -29.66 12.41
CA LYS A 38 33.14 -28.61 11.83
C LYS A 38 33.22 -28.52 10.31
N THR A 39 34.12 -29.27 9.65
CA THR A 39 34.36 -29.21 8.20
C THR A 39 34.14 -30.55 7.49
N ALA A 40 33.76 -30.49 6.21
CA ALA A 40 33.45 -31.67 5.41
C ALA A 40 34.70 -32.51 5.04
N ALA A 41 34.52 -33.82 4.87
CA ALA A 41 35.61 -34.78 4.58
C ALA A 41 36.38 -34.55 3.26
N SER A 42 35.91 -33.65 2.40
CA SER A 42 36.66 -33.14 1.23
C SER A 42 37.75 -32.14 1.62
N ILE A 43 37.51 -31.31 2.64
CA ILE A 43 38.41 -30.27 3.16
C ILE A 43 39.49 -30.88 4.06
N GLN A 44 39.13 -31.92 4.82
CA GLN A 44 39.98 -32.65 5.78
C GLN A 44 41.25 -33.31 5.18
N LYS A 45 41.55 -33.16 3.88
CA LYS A 45 42.70 -33.81 3.21
C LYS A 45 44.01 -33.01 3.23
N ASN A 46 43.98 -31.69 3.45
CA ASN A 46 45.19 -30.85 3.53
C ASN A 46 45.71 -30.70 4.98
N LEU A 47 46.05 -31.83 5.62
CA LEU A 47 46.41 -31.89 7.05
C LEU A 47 47.80 -31.27 7.43
N GLN A 48 48.41 -30.46 6.56
CA GLN A 48 49.74 -29.86 6.81
C GLN A 48 49.70 -28.37 7.18
N GLU A 49 48.61 -27.65 6.92
CA GLU A 49 48.58 -26.17 6.93
C GLU A 49 48.10 -25.52 8.24
N PHE A 50 48.05 -26.27 9.35
CA PHE A 50 47.76 -25.70 10.68
C PHE A 50 48.95 -24.90 11.22
N VAL A 51 48.94 -23.58 11.08
CA VAL A 51 50.04 -22.67 11.43
C VAL A 51 49.66 -21.81 12.64
N LEU A 52 50.51 -21.79 13.68
CA LEU A 52 50.39 -20.86 14.81
C LEU A 52 50.64 -19.43 14.34
N VAL A 53 49.67 -18.54 14.52
CA VAL A 53 49.70 -17.14 14.05
C VAL A 53 49.54 -16.11 15.18
N TYR A 54 49.12 -16.54 16.37
CA TYR A 54 49.15 -15.75 17.60
C TYR A 54 49.46 -16.65 18.82
N PRO A 55 50.34 -16.23 19.75
CA PRO A 55 51.23 -15.07 19.65
C PRO A 55 52.27 -15.28 18.54
N SER A 56 52.77 -14.19 17.97
CA SER A 56 53.73 -14.27 16.85
C SER A 56 55.09 -14.84 17.28
N THR A 57 55.79 -15.47 16.34
CA THR A 57 57.14 -16.05 16.57
C THR A 57 58.24 -14.99 16.82
N SER A 58 57.93 -13.70 16.65
CA SER A 58 58.73 -12.57 17.11
C SER A 58 58.41 -12.18 18.55
N GLN A 59 57.13 -12.12 18.95
CA GLN A 59 56.73 -11.85 20.35
C GLN A 59 57.27 -12.90 21.32
N GLN A 60 57.28 -14.19 20.92
CA GLN A 60 57.88 -15.31 21.67
C GLN A 60 59.37 -15.13 22.06
N LYS A 61 60.06 -14.11 21.54
CA LYS A 61 61.49 -13.82 21.86
C LYS A 61 61.70 -12.66 22.82
N SER A 62 60.64 -12.00 23.28
CA SER A 62 60.76 -10.68 23.93
C SER A 62 60.28 -10.59 25.39
N VAL A 63 59.46 -11.53 25.89
CA VAL A 63 58.99 -11.53 27.29
C VAL A 63 58.89 -12.96 27.84
N ASN A 64 59.25 -13.16 29.11
CA ASN A 64 58.93 -14.37 29.88
C ASN A 64 57.46 -14.38 30.33
N GLN A 65 56.52 -14.01 29.47
CA GLN A 65 55.09 -14.14 29.72
C GLN A 65 54.58 -15.43 29.09
N GLU A 66 53.87 -16.21 29.89
CA GLU A 66 53.14 -17.38 29.42
C GLU A 66 51.99 -16.91 28.52
N ALA A 67 51.82 -17.54 27.37
CA ALA A 67 50.71 -17.22 26.48
C ALA A 67 49.39 -17.66 27.12
N LEU A 68 48.33 -16.86 26.95
CA LEU A 68 46.99 -17.11 27.50
C LEU A 68 46.03 -17.65 26.42
N VAL A 69 46.26 -17.29 25.15
CA VAL A 69 45.49 -17.74 23.98
C VAL A 69 46.42 -18.10 22.82
N TYR A 70 46.05 -19.12 22.05
CA TYR A 70 46.68 -19.48 20.77
C TYR A 70 45.69 -19.36 19.61
N ILE A 71 46.12 -18.80 18.48
CA ILE A 71 45.35 -18.81 17.23
C ILE A 71 46.10 -19.61 16.18
N TYR A 72 45.42 -20.57 15.55
CA TYR A 72 45.93 -21.35 14.43
C TYR A 72 45.09 -21.11 13.17
N ASN A 73 45.75 -20.74 12.07
CA ASN A 73 45.12 -20.74 10.74
C ASN A 73 45.12 -22.15 10.15
N ALA A 74 44.09 -22.47 9.38
CA ALA A 74 43.93 -23.69 8.59
C ALA A 74 44.19 -23.36 7.10
N GLY A 75 45.43 -22.99 6.78
CA GLY A 75 45.72 -22.28 5.52
C GLY A 75 44.92 -20.97 5.42
N ASP A 76 44.46 -20.62 4.22
CA ASP A 76 43.57 -19.47 3.98
C ASP A 76 42.07 -19.78 4.24
N ALA A 77 41.75 -21.02 4.65
CA ALA A 77 40.37 -21.54 4.65
C ALA A 77 39.61 -21.41 5.98
N GLY A 78 40.31 -21.17 7.10
CA GLY A 78 39.70 -21.05 8.42
C GLY A 78 40.71 -20.69 9.51
N PHE A 79 40.23 -20.51 10.73
CA PHE A 79 41.08 -20.39 11.92
C PHE A 79 40.41 -20.98 13.17
N VAL A 80 41.20 -21.33 14.18
CA VAL A 80 40.72 -21.79 15.50
C VAL A 80 41.49 -21.10 16.62
N ILE A 81 40.76 -20.62 17.61
CA ILE A 81 41.27 -19.97 18.82
C ILE A 81 41.17 -20.99 19.97
N VAL A 82 42.31 -21.32 20.57
CA VAL A 82 42.44 -22.31 21.65
C VAL A 82 42.95 -21.61 22.90
N ALA A 83 42.37 -21.94 24.05
CA ALA A 83 42.88 -21.45 25.34
C ALA A 83 44.26 -22.09 25.64
N ALA A 84 45.18 -21.32 26.22
CA ALA A 84 46.50 -21.81 26.60
C ALA A 84 46.57 -22.35 28.05
N ASP A 85 45.45 -22.43 28.76
CA ASP A 85 45.33 -23.07 30.07
C ASP A 85 44.05 -23.91 30.17
N ASN A 86 44.13 -25.07 30.82
CA ASN A 86 43.03 -26.03 30.85
C ASN A 86 41.99 -25.84 31.97
N ARG A 87 42.07 -24.74 32.75
CA ARG A 87 40.98 -24.26 33.64
C ARG A 87 39.72 -23.90 32.86
N VAL A 88 39.87 -23.28 31.70
CA VAL A 88 38.78 -22.76 30.86
C VAL A 88 38.43 -23.70 29.69
N ARG A 89 37.37 -23.38 28.93
CA ARG A 89 36.97 -24.17 27.75
C ARG A 89 38.10 -24.24 26.71
N PRO A 90 38.31 -25.40 26.04
CA PRO A 90 39.43 -25.59 25.13
C PRO A 90 39.40 -24.68 23.91
N ILE A 91 38.22 -24.50 23.31
CA ILE A 91 38.03 -23.65 22.13
C ILE A 91 37.31 -22.38 22.55
N LEU A 92 37.84 -21.23 22.16
CA LEU A 92 37.29 -19.91 22.46
C LEU A 92 36.53 -19.32 21.27
N GLY A 93 36.93 -19.68 20.06
CA GLY A 93 36.22 -19.35 18.82
C GLY A 93 36.88 -19.98 17.61
N TYR A 94 36.22 -19.90 16.46
CA TYR A 94 36.71 -20.46 15.20
C TYR A 94 36.04 -19.79 14.00
N SER A 95 36.62 -19.93 12.81
CA SER A 95 35.89 -19.75 11.55
C SER A 95 36.25 -20.82 10.55
N THR A 96 35.30 -21.19 9.70
CA THR A 96 35.47 -22.07 8.54
C THR A 96 35.45 -21.29 7.23
N GLU A 97 35.63 -19.97 7.30
CA GLU A 97 35.89 -19.10 6.15
C GLU A 97 36.96 -18.06 6.50
N GLY A 98 37.87 -17.79 5.55
CA GLY A 98 38.96 -16.83 5.73
C GLY A 98 40.01 -17.23 6.77
N ALA A 99 41.02 -16.39 6.97
CA ALA A 99 42.12 -16.64 7.89
C ALA A 99 42.41 -15.41 8.77
N TYR A 100 42.92 -15.65 9.98
CA TYR A 100 43.41 -14.58 10.84
C TYR A 100 44.68 -13.97 10.22
N ASN A 101 44.65 -12.68 9.91
CA ASN A 101 45.79 -11.93 9.38
C ASN A 101 46.25 -10.92 10.44
N PRO A 102 47.43 -11.10 11.09
CA PRO A 102 47.86 -10.23 12.18
C PRO A 102 48.12 -8.76 11.75
N ASN A 103 48.14 -8.47 10.44
CA ASN A 103 48.29 -7.11 9.91
C ASN A 103 46.95 -6.44 9.56
N HIS A 104 45.83 -7.18 9.61
CA HIS A 104 44.49 -6.73 9.21
C HIS A 104 43.43 -7.32 10.15
N ILE A 105 43.48 -6.94 11.43
CA ILE A 105 42.58 -7.44 12.49
C ILE A 105 41.52 -6.37 12.83
N PRO A 106 40.24 -6.73 13.00
CA PRO A 106 39.25 -5.82 13.60
C PRO A 106 39.65 -5.41 15.04
N PRO A 107 39.58 -4.13 15.42
CA PRO A 107 39.78 -3.72 16.82
C PRO A 107 38.78 -4.38 17.79
N ALA A 108 37.56 -4.66 17.32
CA ALA A 108 36.57 -5.48 18.03
C ALA A 108 37.10 -6.87 18.41
N PHE A 109 37.66 -7.58 17.42
CA PHE A 109 38.22 -8.90 17.60
C PHE A 109 39.39 -8.84 18.59
N MET A 110 40.28 -7.84 18.48
CA MET A 110 41.37 -7.67 19.46
C MET A 110 40.84 -7.41 20.88
N SER A 111 39.83 -6.56 21.06
CA SER A 111 39.19 -6.37 22.36
C SER A 111 38.55 -7.64 22.90
N TRP A 112 37.99 -8.48 22.02
CA TRP A 112 37.32 -9.73 22.38
C TRP A 112 38.32 -10.85 22.74
N ILE A 113 39.48 -10.91 22.06
CA ILE A 113 40.59 -11.78 22.46
C ILE A 113 41.17 -11.31 23.81
N GLN A 114 41.36 -10.00 24.00
CA GLN A 114 41.82 -9.45 25.29
C GLN A 114 40.88 -9.87 26.43
N SER A 115 39.56 -9.79 26.26
CA SER A 115 38.61 -10.26 27.28
C SER A 115 38.69 -11.76 27.59
N TYR A 116 39.12 -12.61 26.64
CA TYR A 116 39.45 -14.00 26.94
C TYR A 116 40.77 -14.12 27.71
N GLU A 117 41.80 -13.36 27.35
CA GLU A 117 43.07 -13.34 28.08
C GLU A 117 42.87 -12.87 29.53
N ASP A 118 42.05 -11.84 29.74
CA ASP A 118 41.66 -11.31 31.06
C ASP A 118 40.87 -12.35 31.88
N GLU A 119 39.89 -13.04 31.27
CA GLU A 119 39.14 -14.12 31.93
C GLU A 119 40.03 -15.32 32.30
N ILE A 120 41.00 -15.67 31.45
CA ILE A 120 41.96 -16.77 31.71
C ILE A 120 42.96 -16.38 32.79
N GLN A 121 43.52 -15.17 32.75
CA GLN A 121 44.43 -14.68 33.78
C GLN A 121 43.72 -14.61 35.14
N TYR A 122 42.47 -14.12 35.18
CA TYR A 122 41.64 -14.13 36.39
C TYR A 122 41.42 -15.56 36.93
N ALA A 123 41.19 -16.55 36.06
CA ALA A 123 41.05 -17.95 36.46
C ALA A 123 42.35 -18.55 37.03
N ILE A 124 43.51 -18.13 36.51
CA ILE A 124 44.83 -18.51 37.04
C ILE A 124 45.05 -17.87 38.41
N ASP A 125 44.89 -16.55 38.51
CA ASP A 125 45.16 -15.74 39.71
C ASP A 125 44.26 -16.11 40.91
N ASN A 126 43.05 -16.60 40.64
CA ASN A 126 42.08 -17.00 41.68
C ASN A 126 41.96 -18.53 41.83
N GLU A 127 42.93 -19.30 41.30
CA GLU A 127 43.01 -20.76 41.37
C GLU A 127 41.72 -21.50 40.92
N ILE A 128 40.96 -20.93 39.98
CA ILE A 128 39.66 -21.46 39.55
C ILE A 128 39.84 -22.82 38.89
N SER A 129 39.31 -23.87 39.52
CA SER A 129 39.42 -25.24 39.03
C SER A 129 38.50 -25.51 37.84
N ALA A 130 39.00 -26.26 36.85
CA ALA A 130 38.21 -26.71 35.71
C ALA A 130 36.99 -27.52 36.15
N THR A 131 35.80 -27.22 35.63
CA THR A 131 34.63 -28.07 35.87
C THR A 131 34.70 -29.36 35.07
N SER A 132 33.99 -30.39 35.53
CA SER A 132 33.96 -31.71 34.88
C SER A 132 33.58 -31.65 33.39
N SER A 133 32.74 -30.67 33.00
CA SER A 133 32.40 -30.43 31.58
C SER A 133 33.59 -29.90 30.76
N THR A 134 34.34 -28.96 31.33
CA THR A 134 35.58 -28.43 30.74
C THR A 134 36.67 -29.51 30.64
N THR A 135 36.89 -30.29 31.70
CA THR A 135 37.86 -31.40 31.69
C THR A 135 37.51 -32.46 30.64
N GLN A 136 36.23 -32.80 30.50
CA GLN A 136 35.75 -33.73 29.47
C GLN A 136 35.95 -33.17 28.05
N ALA A 137 35.68 -31.88 27.82
CA ALA A 137 35.91 -31.24 26.53
C ALA A 137 37.39 -31.27 26.10
N TRP A 138 38.31 -30.98 27.03
CA TRP A 138 39.75 -31.12 26.81
C TRP A 138 40.14 -32.56 26.48
N GLN A 139 39.70 -33.54 27.27
CA GLN A 139 40.00 -34.96 27.04
C GLN A 139 39.44 -35.47 25.70
N ALA A 140 38.23 -35.06 25.32
CA ALA A 140 37.60 -35.38 24.05
C ALA A 140 38.41 -34.86 22.86
N LEU A 141 38.80 -33.58 22.88
CA LEU A 141 39.55 -32.96 21.79
C LEU A 141 41.00 -33.44 21.72
N LEU A 142 41.67 -33.68 22.85
CA LEU A 142 43.02 -34.26 22.86
C LEU A 142 43.03 -35.69 22.29
N SER A 143 42.07 -36.53 22.66
CA SER A 143 41.97 -37.92 22.19
C SER A 143 41.32 -38.10 20.82
N GLY A 144 40.73 -37.04 20.24
CA GLY A 144 39.95 -37.12 19.01
C GLY A 144 38.57 -37.78 19.17
N THR A 145 38.15 -38.11 20.39
CA THR A 145 36.82 -38.68 20.68
C THR A 145 35.76 -37.58 20.79
N LEU A 146 35.39 -37.01 19.65
CA LEU A 146 34.44 -35.91 19.53
C LEU A 146 33.03 -36.29 20.04
N PHE A 147 32.69 -35.86 21.25
CA PHE A 147 31.35 -35.98 21.81
C PHE A 147 30.42 -34.93 21.19
N ARG A 148 29.58 -35.34 20.24
CA ARG A 148 28.44 -34.52 19.80
C ARG A 148 27.40 -34.47 20.92
N GLN A 149 27.15 -33.29 21.50
CA GLN A 149 26.13 -33.17 22.55
C GLN A 149 24.75 -33.53 22.01
N LYS A 150 24.04 -34.38 22.75
CA LYS A 150 22.78 -34.98 22.29
C LYS A 150 21.59 -34.18 22.81
N GLY A 151 21.26 -33.09 22.13
CA GLY A 151 20.08 -32.27 22.45
C GLY A 151 20.18 -30.80 22.04
N THR A 152 21.34 -30.32 21.58
CA THR A 152 21.51 -28.96 21.09
C THR A 152 21.16 -28.84 19.61
N THR A 153 20.30 -27.88 19.27
CA THR A 153 20.14 -27.34 17.91
C THR A 153 21.21 -26.29 17.62
N ALA A 154 21.41 -26.00 16.33
CA ALA A 154 22.13 -24.83 15.81
C ALA A 154 21.14 -24.00 14.97
N SER A 155 21.36 -22.69 14.83
CA SER A 155 20.42 -21.81 14.11
C SER A 155 20.46 -21.96 12.57
N GLY A 156 21.45 -22.67 12.04
CA GLY A 156 21.72 -22.75 10.60
C GLY A 156 22.91 -21.88 10.19
N SER A 157 22.82 -21.25 9.02
CA SER A 157 23.84 -20.33 8.52
C SER A 157 23.68 -18.90 9.07
N PRO A 158 24.74 -18.08 9.07
CA PRO A 158 24.67 -16.65 9.41
C PRO A 158 23.61 -15.89 8.61
N MET A 159 22.79 -15.08 9.28
CA MET A 159 21.73 -14.28 8.64
C MET A 159 22.28 -13.07 7.86
N ILE A 160 23.39 -12.48 8.30
CA ILE A 160 24.01 -11.30 7.69
C ILE A 160 24.97 -11.74 6.58
N THR A 161 24.47 -11.76 5.35
CA THR A 161 25.28 -12.12 4.17
C THR A 161 26.18 -10.99 3.67
N THR A 162 26.03 -9.77 4.19
CA THR A 162 26.93 -8.65 3.89
C THR A 162 28.26 -8.82 4.61
N LYS A 163 29.34 -8.42 3.95
CA LYS A 163 30.71 -8.33 4.49
C LYS A 163 31.16 -6.88 4.26
N TRP A 164 30.49 -5.94 4.92
CA TRP A 164 30.73 -4.51 4.77
C TRP A 164 31.86 -4.01 5.68
N GLY A 165 32.35 -2.79 5.42
CA GLY A 165 33.48 -2.19 6.14
C GLY A 165 33.34 -0.69 6.34
N GLN A 166 34.27 -0.10 7.10
CA GLN A 166 34.21 1.32 7.49
C GLN A 166 34.97 2.28 6.56
N GLY A 167 35.80 1.76 5.65
CA GLY A 167 36.74 2.55 4.84
C GLY A 167 36.28 2.81 3.41
N ASN A 168 37.27 2.96 2.52
CA ASN A 168 37.15 3.30 1.10
C ASN A 168 35.93 2.63 0.41
N ARG A 169 35.18 3.43 -0.36
CA ARG A 169 33.86 3.17 -0.97
C ARG A 169 32.70 3.26 0.01
N TYR A 170 32.74 2.53 1.13
CA TYR A 170 31.69 2.60 2.15
C TYR A 170 31.56 4.00 2.76
N ASN A 171 32.69 4.69 2.95
CA ASN A 171 32.76 6.04 3.49
C ASN A 171 32.69 7.17 2.45
N SER A 172 32.34 6.90 1.20
CA SER A 172 32.41 7.89 0.10
C SER A 172 31.38 9.03 0.17
N GLN A 173 30.56 9.09 1.22
CA GLN A 173 29.66 10.20 1.56
C GLN A 173 29.93 10.78 2.96
N CYS A 174 30.88 10.24 3.72
CA CYS A 174 31.31 10.79 5.01
C CYS A 174 32.12 12.09 4.81
N PRO A 175 32.31 12.93 5.85
CA PRO A 175 33.10 14.16 5.76
C PRO A 175 34.50 13.94 5.18
N PHE A 176 35.03 14.94 4.47
CA PHE A 176 36.36 14.88 3.85
C PHE A 176 37.34 15.79 4.59
N ASP A 177 38.41 15.20 5.14
CA ASP A 177 39.52 15.96 5.72
C ASP A 177 40.43 16.47 4.62
N VAL A 178 40.45 17.80 4.45
CA VAL A 178 41.26 18.50 3.44
C VAL A 178 42.77 18.51 3.75
N ASN A 179 43.16 18.27 5.00
CA ASN A 179 44.56 18.24 5.43
C ASN A 179 45.17 16.84 5.26
N LEU A 180 44.37 15.80 5.57
CA LEU A 180 44.74 14.39 5.39
C LEU A 180 44.36 13.85 3.99
N ASN A 181 43.63 14.63 3.20
CA ASN A 181 43.19 14.32 1.83
C ASN A 181 42.46 12.96 1.73
N THR A 182 41.52 12.72 2.65
CA THR A 182 40.72 11.49 2.72
C THR A 182 39.38 11.73 3.43
N HIS A 183 38.39 10.89 3.12
CA HIS A 183 37.17 10.82 3.91
C HIS A 183 37.42 10.20 5.29
N CYS A 184 36.65 10.66 6.28
CA CYS A 184 36.50 10.00 7.58
C CYS A 184 35.99 8.55 7.40
N VAL A 185 36.24 7.67 8.37
CA VAL A 185 35.62 6.33 8.36
C VAL A 185 34.14 6.42 8.74
N THR A 186 33.35 5.39 8.44
CA THR A 186 31.91 5.42 8.76
C THR A 186 31.61 5.26 10.26
N GLY A 187 32.54 4.72 11.04
CA GLY A 187 32.31 4.24 12.41
C GLY A 187 31.74 2.82 12.45
N CYS A 188 32.02 2.08 13.53
CA CYS A 188 31.65 0.67 13.67
C CYS A 188 30.15 0.45 13.92
N VAL A 189 29.56 1.30 14.76
CA VAL A 189 28.12 1.30 15.07
C VAL A 189 27.29 1.44 13.79
N VAL A 190 27.74 2.31 12.88
CA VAL A 190 27.11 2.52 11.57
C VAL A 190 27.18 1.28 10.67
N VAL A 191 28.32 0.59 10.58
CA VAL A 191 28.41 -0.63 9.76
C VAL A 191 27.55 -1.75 10.34
N ALA A 192 27.57 -1.95 11.67
CA ALA A 192 26.71 -2.93 12.31
C ALA A 192 25.22 -2.64 12.03
N MET A 193 24.78 -1.40 12.29
CA MET A 193 23.41 -0.93 12.06
C MET A 193 22.98 -1.06 10.58
N ALA A 194 23.81 -0.59 9.65
CA ALA A 194 23.52 -0.62 8.22
C ALA A 194 23.40 -2.06 7.68
N GLN A 195 24.22 -3.00 8.16
CA GLN A 195 24.11 -4.41 7.78
C GLN A 195 22.79 -5.04 8.26
N VAL A 196 22.32 -4.73 9.47
CA VAL A 196 21.03 -5.20 9.97
C VAL A 196 19.85 -4.55 9.23
N MET A 197 19.94 -3.26 8.91
CA MET A 197 18.94 -2.59 8.05
C MET A 197 18.88 -3.20 6.65
N ASN A 198 20.02 -3.59 6.08
CA ASN A 198 20.10 -4.24 4.77
C ASN A 198 19.56 -5.67 4.77
N TYR A 199 19.74 -6.44 5.86
CA TYR A 199 19.10 -7.75 6.04
C TYR A 199 17.57 -7.62 5.98
N TRP A 200 17.01 -6.64 6.69
CA TRP A 200 15.58 -6.33 6.67
C TRP A 200 15.09 -5.60 5.40
N LYS A 201 16.02 -5.07 4.59
CA LYS A 201 15.76 -4.16 3.46
C LYS A 201 14.85 -2.98 3.82
N HIS A 202 14.99 -2.45 5.04
CA HIS A 202 14.06 -1.47 5.62
C HIS A 202 14.80 -0.30 6.29
N PRO A 203 14.30 0.95 6.15
CA PRO A 203 13.03 1.32 5.51
C PRO A 203 13.21 1.79 4.07
N HIS A 204 12.16 1.69 3.23
CA HIS A 204 12.20 2.20 1.85
C HIS A 204 12.49 3.71 1.78
N LYS A 205 11.95 4.46 2.74
CA LYS A 205 12.26 5.86 3.09
C LYS A 205 12.29 5.96 4.61
N GLY A 206 13.17 6.77 5.18
CA GLY A 206 13.15 7.05 6.61
C GLY A 206 12.12 8.12 6.99
N PHE A 207 12.27 8.71 8.17
CA PHE A 207 11.33 9.66 8.76
C PHE A 207 12.02 10.98 9.12
N GLY A 208 11.41 12.11 8.73
CA GLY A 208 11.95 13.45 8.95
C GLY A 208 13.34 13.69 8.36
N ALA A 209 14.04 14.65 8.96
CA ALA A 209 15.43 14.99 8.68
C ALA A 209 16.16 15.33 9.99
N HIS A 210 17.50 15.31 9.98
CA HIS A 210 18.30 15.72 11.13
C HIS A 210 19.59 16.42 10.70
N THR A 211 20.03 17.35 11.55
CA THR A 211 21.17 18.26 11.35
C THR A 211 21.83 18.50 12.70
N TYR A 212 23.16 18.42 12.76
CA TYR A 212 23.97 18.71 13.94
C TYR A 212 25.27 19.40 13.52
N VAL A 213 26.02 19.94 14.49
CA VAL A 213 27.35 20.51 14.28
C VAL A 213 28.41 19.52 14.73
N ASP A 214 29.15 18.98 13.78
CA ASP A 214 30.35 18.19 13.99
C ASP A 214 31.56 19.12 14.23
N HIS A 215 32.53 18.65 15.03
CA HIS A 215 33.84 19.27 15.15
C HIS A 215 34.92 18.24 14.79
N PRO A 216 35.64 18.41 13.66
CA PRO A 216 35.91 19.68 12.96
C PRO A 216 35.02 20.01 11.75
N PHE A 217 34.10 19.14 11.30
CA PHE A 217 33.53 19.21 9.95
C PHE A 217 32.34 20.18 9.77
N GLY A 218 31.78 20.74 10.85
CA GLY A 218 30.72 21.75 10.78
C GLY A 218 29.32 21.16 10.65
N LEU A 219 28.42 21.85 9.95
CA LEU A 219 27.03 21.40 9.81
C LEU A 219 26.95 20.15 8.91
N LEU A 220 26.59 19.01 9.50
CA LEU A 220 26.27 17.76 8.81
C LEU A 220 24.76 17.54 8.83
N SER A 221 24.20 16.89 7.80
CA SER A 221 22.74 16.81 7.63
C SER A 221 22.30 15.65 6.76
N ALA A 222 21.15 15.07 7.10
CA ALA A 222 20.52 13.97 6.37
C ALA A 222 19.00 14.13 6.34
N ASP A 223 18.41 14.10 5.14
CA ASP A 223 16.97 14.03 4.93
C ASP A 223 16.58 12.57 4.71
N PHE A 224 15.92 11.96 5.70
CA PHE A 224 15.54 10.55 5.67
C PHE A 224 14.20 10.35 4.95
N GLU A 225 13.29 11.32 5.06
CA GLU A 225 11.92 11.30 4.51
C GLU A 225 11.91 11.39 2.98
N ASN A 226 12.84 12.13 2.37
CA ASN A 226 13.00 12.23 0.92
C ASN A 226 13.99 11.22 0.32
N THR A 227 14.86 10.62 1.12
CA THR A 227 15.82 9.61 0.66
C THR A 227 15.16 8.24 0.43
N ILE A 228 15.38 7.65 -0.74
CA ILE A 228 14.92 6.30 -1.09
C ILE A 228 16.08 5.30 -0.95
N TYR A 229 16.01 4.42 0.05
CA TYR A 229 17.03 3.40 0.30
C TYR A 229 16.84 2.19 -0.64
N ARG A 230 17.73 2.07 -1.62
CA ARG A 230 17.67 1.02 -2.66
C ARG A 230 18.45 -0.23 -2.23
N PHE A 231 17.99 -0.91 -1.19
CA PHE A 231 18.66 -2.10 -0.64
C PHE A 231 18.91 -3.22 -1.68
N ASP A 232 17.99 -3.44 -2.63
CA ASP A 232 18.21 -4.40 -3.74
C ASP A 232 19.36 -4.00 -4.70
N SER A 233 19.87 -2.78 -4.60
CA SER A 233 21.06 -2.30 -5.31
C SER A 233 22.34 -2.31 -4.46
N MET A 234 22.27 -2.76 -3.20
CA MET A 234 23.39 -2.80 -2.26
C MET A 234 24.01 -4.22 -2.25
N PRO A 235 25.20 -4.44 -2.84
CA PRO A 235 25.81 -5.76 -2.90
C PRO A 235 26.42 -6.17 -1.56
N ASN A 236 26.56 -7.49 -1.34
CA ASN A 236 27.13 -8.04 -0.10
C ASN A 236 28.55 -7.51 0.22
N ALA A 237 29.34 -7.07 -0.77
CA ALA A 237 30.60 -6.37 -0.55
C ALA A 237 30.89 -5.36 -1.68
N LEU A 238 31.60 -4.28 -1.36
CA LEU A 238 32.12 -3.30 -2.32
C LEU A 238 33.55 -3.65 -2.74
N SER A 239 33.83 -3.59 -4.05
CA SER A 239 35.15 -3.89 -4.64
C SER A 239 35.59 -2.82 -5.63
N SER A 240 36.78 -2.95 -6.20
CA SER A 240 37.26 -2.11 -7.31
C SER A 240 36.40 -2.16 -8.58
N TYR A 241 35.55 -3.16 -8.72
CA TYR A 241 34.69 -3.38 -9.89
C TYR A 241 33.21 -3.03 -9.64
N THR A 242 32.85 -2.64 -8.41
CA THR A 242 31.46 -2.33 -8.06
C THR A 242 31.01 -1.02 -8.73
N PRO A 243 29.87 -0.98 -9.44
CA PRO A 243 29.34 0.23 -10.07
C PRO A 243 29.15 1.40 -9.10
N ALA A 244 29.39 2.62 -9.58
CA ALA A 244 29.36 3.84 -8.76
C ALA A 244 27.99 4.09 -8.09
N ASN A 245 26.88 3.72 -8.74
CA ASN A 245 25.54 3.83 -8.16
C ASN A 245 25.29 2.83 -7.01
N GLN A 246 25.94 1.66 -7.02
CA GLN A 246 25.87 0.69 -5.93
C GLN A 246 26.76 1.12 -4.75
N ILE A 247 27.95 1.66 -5.03
CA ILE A 247 28.82 2.30 -4.03
C ILE A 247 28.06 3.45 -3.34
N TYR A 248 27.44 4.33 -4.13
CA TYR A 248 26.65 5.45 -3.63
C TYR A 248 25.46 4.99 -2.76
N ALA A 249 24.72 3.95 -3.18
CA ALA A 249 23.60 3.43 -2.39
C ALA A 249 24.02 2.97 -0.99
N VAL A 250 25.14 2.25 -0.87
CA VAL A 250 25.69 1.82 0.43
C VAL A 250 26.24 3.02 1.21
N ALA A 251 26.97 3.93 0.56
CA ALA A 251 27.62 5.06 1.23
C ALA A 251 26.60 6.09 1.76
N VAL A 252 25.49 6.32 1.06
CA VAL A 252 24.36 7.14 1.55
C VAL A 252 23.72 6.50 2.78
N LEU A 253 23.50 5.18 2.79
CA LEU A 253 23.02 4.48 3.98
C LEU A 253 23.99 4.66 5.16
N MET A 254 25.29 4.44 4.95
CA MET A 254 26.31 4.63 6.00
C MET A 254 26.34 6.07 6.55
N TYR A 255 26.32 7.08 5.68
CA TYR A 255 26.32 8.48 6.10
C TYR A 255 25.03 8.86 6.84
N HIS A 256 23.86 8.42 6.36
CA HIS A 256 22.58 8.71 7.03
C HIS A 256 22.51 8.03 8.39
N CYS A 257 22.99 6.78 8.54
CA CYS A 257 23.15 6.15 9.85
C CYS A 257 24.05 6.99 10.76
N GLY A 258 25.20 7.48 10.29
CA GLY A 258 26.10 8.30 11.12
C GLY A 258 25.49 9.63 11.56
N VAL A 259 24.88 10.39 10.64
CA VAL A 259 24.20 11.64 10.97
C VAL A 259 23.05 11.42 11.95
N SER A 260 22.28 10.34 11.79
CA SER A 260 21.11 10.05 12.64
C SER A 260 21.44 9.78 14.13
N MET A 261 22.72 9.59 14.47
CA MET A 261 23.22 9.34 15.82
C MET A 261 24.29 10.36 16.26
N GLU A 262 24.36 11.52 15.59
CA GLU A 262 25.32 12.62 15.83
C GLU A 262 26.78 12.12 15.93
N MET A 263 27.18 11.31 14.95
CA MET A 263 28.53 10.70 14.86
C MET A 263 29.65 11.74 14.99
N ASP A 264 30.57 11.51 15.93
CA ASP A 264 31.87 12.17 16.01
C ASP A 264 32.77 11.60 14.90
N TYR A 265 32.87 12.32 13.77
CA TYR A 265 33.57 11.82 12.58
C TYR A 265 35.09 12.05 12.64
N GLY A 266 35.85 11.07 12.14
CA GLY A 266 37.30 11.15 12.09
C GLY A 266 37.94 10.19 11.08
N VAL A 267 39.17 10.50 10.67
CA VAL A 267 39.91 9.74 9.65
C VAL A 267 40.42 8.39 10.16
N TYR A 268 40.77 8.29 11.45
CA TYR A 268 41.31 7.06 12.05
C TYR A 268 40.30 6.26 12.88
N GLY A 269 39.12 6.83 13.12
CA GLY A 269 38.03 6.27 13.91
C GLY A 269 36.85 7.26 13.90
N SER A 270 35.65 6.79 14.16
CA SER A 270 34.47 7.66 14.31
C SER A 270 33.54 7.06 15.35
N ASN A 271 33.05 7.89 16.28
CA ASN A 271 32.47 7.45 17.54
C ASN A 271 30.98 7.80 17.65
N ALA A 272 30.19 6.83 18.10
CA ALA A 272 28.78 7.02 18.44
C ALA A 272 28.34 5.99 19.48
N SER A 273 27.22 6.26 20.16
CA SER A 273 26.65 5.32 21.13
C SER A 273 25.74 4.29 20.44
N LEU A 274 25.86 3.01 20.82
CA LEU A 274 24.87 2.00 20.43
C LEU A 274 23.54 2.23 21.19
N ALA A 275 23.63 2.59 22.46
CA ALA A 275 22.55 2.70 23.44
C ALA A 275 22.21 4.16 23.78
N GLU A 276 20.99 4.43 24.23
CA GLU A 276 20.71 5.66 24.96
C GLU A 276 21.35 5.60 26.37
N TYR A 277 22.41 6.37 26.62
CA TYR A 277 23.03 6.48 27.96
C TYR A 277 22.21 7.40 28.88
N VAL A 278 21.53 8.39 28.30
CA VAL A 278 20.53 9.26 28.93
C VAL A 278 19.32 9.28 27.99
N PRO A 279 18.07 9.25 28.49
CA PRO A 279 16.88 9.31 27.63
C PRO A 279 16.93 10.47 26.63
N GLY A 280 16.88 10.16 25.34
CA GLY A 280 17.00 11.10 24.22
C GLY A 280 18.43 11.41 23.75
N SER A 281 19.47 10.77 24.29
CA SER A 281 20.86 10.95 23.83
C SER A 281 21.09 10.31 22.44
N PRO A 282 21.80 10.98 21.52
CA PRO A 282 22.14 10.43 20.20
C PRO A 282 22.75 9.03 20.26
N SER A 283 22.13 8.08 19.57
CA SER A 283 22.50 6.67 19.61
C SER A 283 21.85 5.87 18.47
N ALA A 284 22.37 4.68 18.18
CA ALA A 284 21.77 3.77 17.21
C ALA A 284 20.36 3.31 17.63
N GLU A 285 20.11 3.10 18.93
CA GLU A 285 18.77 2.82 19.45
C GLU A 285 17.80 3.95 19.12
N LEU A 286 18.15 5.19 19.51
CA LEU A 286 17.32 6.37 19.26
C LEU A 286 17.12 6.58 17.76
N ALA A 287 18.15 6.34 16.94
CA ALA A 287 18.09 6.52 15.50
C ALA A 287 17.17 5.50 14.81
N LEU A 288 17.32 4.20 15.14
CA LEU A 288 16.47 3.13 14.62
C LEU A 288 15.00 3.35 15.02
N LYS A 289 14.75 3.80 16.24
CA LYS A 289 13.41 4.19 16.71
C LYS A 289 12.86 5.44 16.02
N SER A 290 13.65 6.50 15.84
CA SER A 290 13.14 7.83 15.45
C SER A 290 13.16 8.11 13.95
N PHE A 291 14.15 7.59 13.22
CA PHE A 291 14.40 7.93 11.81
C PHE A 291 14.23 6.74 10.85
N PHE A 292 14.28 5.49 11.34
CA PHE A 292 14.26 4.29 10.48
C PHE A 292 13.12 3.29 10.71
N GLY A 293 12.24 3.52 11.70
CA GLY A 293 11.01 2.73 11.86
C GLY A 293 11.21 1.33 12.43
N TYR A 294 12.04 1.22 13.47
CA TYR A 294 12.18 0.04 14.32
C TYR A 294 11.77 0.40 15.78
N PRO A 295 10.48 0.65 16.06
CA PRO A 295 10.03 1.20 17.34
C PRO A 295 10.21 0.23 18.51
N ASP A 296 10.00 -1.06 18.28
CA ASP A 296 9.92 -2.08 19.34
C ASP A 296 11.30 -2.53 19.90
N ILE A 297 12.40 -1.85 19.54
CA ILE A 297 13.76 -2.23 19.97
C ILE A 297 13.90 -2.15 21.50
N ILE A 298 14.54 -3.17 22.09
CA ILE A 298 14.86 -3.24 23.51
C ILE A 298 16.38 -3.31 23.67
N GLY A 299 16.93 -2.43 24.51
CA GLY A 299 18.34 -2.43 24.87
C GLY A 299 18.62 -3.10 26.22
N LEU A 300 19.68 -3.90 26.33
CA LEU A 300 20.00 -4.70 27.52
C LEU A 300 21.51 -4.67 27.87
N HIS A 301 21.83 -4.53 29.16
CA HIS A 301 23.20 -4.67 29.67
C HIS A 301 23.52 -6.12 30.08
N ARG A 302 24.72 -6.60 29.74
CA ARG A 302 25.22 -7.94 30.14
C ARG A 302 25.28 -8.14 31.65
N SER A 303 25.62 -7.09 32.41
CA SER A 303 25.79 -7.13 33.87
C SER A 303 24.49 -7.33 34.65
N GLN A 304 23.33 -7.15 34.02
CA GLN A 304 22.01 -7.38 34.62
C GLN A 304 21.54 -8.83 34.51
N HIS A 305 22.30 -9.69 33.81
CA HIS A 305 21.87 -11.03 33.40
C HIS A 305 22.93 -12.10 33.76
N SER A 306 22.47 -13.28 34.20
CA SER A 306 23.34 -14.46 34.30
C SER A 306 23.71 -15.00 32.92
N ASP A 307 24.85 -15.70 32.82
CA ASP A 307 25.34 -16.31 31.56
C ASP A 307 24.29 -17.16 30.85
N SER A 308 23.56 -18.00 31.59
CA SER A 308 22.52 -18.86 31.04
C SER A 308 21.34 -18.06 30.47
N LEU A 309 20.91 -17.00 31.16
CA LEU A 309 19.83 -16.12 30.70
C LEU A 309 20.29 -15.27 29.51
N TRP A 310 21.53 -14.77 29.53
CA TRP A 310 22.10 -14.00 28.43
C TRP A 310 22.22 -14.85 27.16
N ILE A 311 22.78 -16.06 27.26
CA ILE A 311 22.82 -17.02 26.15
C ILE A 311 21.40 -17.33 25.66
N GLN A 312 20.42 -17.53 26.55
CA GLN A 312 19.03 -17.77 26.15
C GLN A 312 18.42 -16.57 25.40
N ILE A 313 18.66 -15.33 25.84
CA ILE A 313 18.21 -14.11 25.15
C ILE A 313 18.78 -14.05 23.74
N LEU A 314 20.10 -14.22 23.59
CA LEU A 314 20.76 -14.18 22.27
C LEU A 314 20.23 -15.29 21.34
N LYS A 315 19.97 -16.49 21.86
CA LYS A 315 19.42 -17.60 21.06
C LYS A 315 17.96 -17.33 20.64
N ASN A 316 17.12 -16.86 21.56
CA ASN A 316 15.71 -16.55 21.28
C ASN A 316 15.54 -15.55 20.11
N GLU A 317 16.42 -14.54 20.02
CA GLU A 317 16.40 -13.57 18.92
C GLU A 317 16.79 -14.20 17.58
N ILE A 318 17.89 -14.94 17.56
CA ILE A 318 18.39 -15.63 16.36
C ILE A 318 17.40 -16.71 15.90
N ASP A 319 16.81 -17.47 16.81
CA ASP A 319 15.74 -18.45 16.54
C ASP A 319 14.45 -17.78 16.04
N SER A 320 14.27 -16.49 16.33
CA SER A 320 13.19 -15.65 15.78
C SER A 320 13.59 -14.90 14.49
N ALA A 321 14.72 -15.26 13.88
CA ALA A 321 15.29 -14.62 12.69
C ALA A 321 15.59 -13.10 12.84
N ARG A 322 15.96 -12.66 14.06
CA ARG A 322 16.36 -11.28 14.36
C ARG A 322 17.88 -11.20 14.64
N PRO A 323 18.67 -10.56 13.76
CA PRO A 323 20.06 -10.22 14.06
C PRO A 323 20.18 -9.22 15.22
N ILE A 324 21.23 -9.35 16.00
CA ILE A 324 21.45 -8.59 17.25
C ILE A 324 22.59 -7.60 17.04
N LEU A 325 22.34 -6.31 17.27
CA LEU A 325 23.43 -5.33 17.34
C LEU A 325 24.09 -5.45 18.72
N TYR A 326 25.39 -5.66 18.74
CA TYR A 326 26.17 -5.93 19.95
C TYR A 326 27.29 -4.89 20.09
N ARG A 327 27.48 -4.36 21.29
CA ARG A 327 28.65 -3.57 21.70
C ARG A 327 29.41 -4.31 22.81
N ALA A 328 30.73 -4.29 22.74
CA ALA A 328 31.63 -4.59 23.84
C ALA A 328 32.62 -3.44 24.04
N SER A 329 33.38 -3.45 25.15
CA SER A 329 34.49 -2.52 25.36
C SER A 329 35.57 -3.09 26.29
N GLY A 330 36.82 -2.76 26.01
CA GLY A 330 37.95 -3.02 26.89
C GLY A 330 38.93 -1.85 26.87
N ASP A 331 40.15 -2.09 27.33
CA ASP A 331 41.20 -1.06 27.43
C ASP A 331 41.63 -0.50 26.05
N VAL A 332 41.33 -1.22 24.96
CA VAL A 332 41.51 -0.78 23.57
C VAL A 332 40.32 0.03 23.01
N GLY A 333 39.32 0.34 23.83
CA GLY A 333 38.13 1.11 23.46
C GLY A 333 36.86 0.28 23.34
N GLY A 334 35.78 0.93 22.87
CA GLY A 334 34.49 0.28 22.59
C GLY A 334 34.29 0.01 21.10
N HIS A 335 33.66 -1.11 20.76
CA HIS A 335 33.37 -1.47 19.37
C HIS A 335 32.00 -2.14 19.24
N ALA A 336 31.35 -1.95 18.09
CA ALA A 336 30.05 -2.55 17.76
C ALA A 336 30.12 -3.47 16.53
N PHE A 337 29.33 -4.54 16.56
CA PHE A 337 29.31 -5.66 15.61
C PHE A 337 27.93 -6.33 15.63
N VAL A 338 27.70 -7.36 14.79
CA VAL A 338 26.41 -8.07 14.71
C VAL A 338 26.57 -9.53 15.13
N LEU A 339 25.65 -10.04 15.95
CA LEU A 339 25.46 -11.47 16.22
C LEU A 339 24.26 -11.99 15.43
N ASP A 340 24.45 -13.06 14.65
CA ASP A 340 23.48 -13.43 13.61
C ASP A 340 23.37 -14.94 13.30
N ALA A 341 24.06 -15.80 14.03
CA ALA A 341 23.82 -17.24 14.11
C ALA A 341 24.42 -17.83 15.40
N TYR A 342 24.12 -19.09 15.71
CA TYR A 342 24.81 -19.85 16.75
C TYR A 342 24.93 -21.34 16.38
N ASP A 343 25.97 -22.01 16.90
CA ASP A 343 26.27 -23.42 16.62
C ASP A 343 25.70 -24.41 17.67
N ASP A 344 25.88 -25.71 17.43
CA ASP A 344 25.43 -26.80 18.33
C ASP A 344 26.19 -26.87 19.67
N SER A 345 27.09 -25.94 19.93
CA SER A 345 27.97 -25.84 21.10
C SER A 345 27.89 -24.46 21.80
N ASN A 346 26.92 -23.62 21.42
CA ASN A 346 26.70 -22.23 21.89
C ASN A 346 27.86 -21.25 21.62
N TYR A 347 28.61 -21.44 20.53
CA TYR A 347 29.38 -20.36 19.92
C TYR A 347 28.46 -19.55 19.01
N PHE A 348 28.52 -18.23 19.09
CA PHE A 348 27.70 -17.30 18.31
C PHE A 348 28.51 -16.76 17.13
N HIS A 349 27.93 -16.75 15.94
CA HIS A 349 28.55 -16.10 14.80
C HIS A 349 28.58 -14.59 15.01
N ILE A 350 29.72 -13.96 14.71
CA ILE A 350 29.94 -12.52 14.78
C ILE A 350 30.39 -12.03 13.41
N ASN A 351 29.69 -11.03 12.90
CA ASN A 351 30.12 -10.19 11.78
C ASN A 351 30.69 -8.88 12.34
N TRP A 352 31.99 -8.66 12.18
CA TRP A 352 32.68 -7.53 12.83
C TRP A 352 32.49 -6.19 12.11
N GLY A 353 31.94 -6.17 10.90
CA GLY A 353 31.89 -4.95 10.08
C GLY A 353 33.26 -4.52 9.54
N TRP A 354 34.14 -5.47 9.25
CA TRP A 354 35.51 -5.27 8.75
C TRP A 354 35.79 -6.07 7.46
N THR A 355 34.89 -5.94 6.48
CA THR A 355 34.97 -6.62 5.17
C THR A 355 35.11 -8.14 5.22
N GLY A 356 34.60 -8.75 6.30
CA GLY A 356 34.69 -10.20 6.54
C GLY A 356 35.97 -10.69 7.22
N TYR A 357 36.93 -9.80 7.55
CA TYR A 357 38.14 -10.22 8.27
C TYR A 357 37.79 -10.68 9.69
N ALA A 358 38.22 -11.90 10.01
CA ALA A 358 38.03 -12.59 11.28
C ALA A 358 36.56 -12.84 11.70
N ASP A 359 35.58 -12.69 10.79
CA ASP A 359 34.21 -13.17 11.01
C ASP A 359 34.22 -14.68 11.32
N GLY A 360 33.36 -15.13 12.24
CA GLY A 360 33.39 -16.50 12.74
C GLY A 360 32.52 -16.72 13.97
N TYR A 361 32.60 -17.89 14.59
CA TYR A 361 31.83 -18.33 15.75
C TYR A 361 32.65 -18.20 17.05
N PHE A 362 32.14 -17.44 18.02
CA PHE A 362 32.84 -17.05 19.26
C PHE A 362 32.03 -17.38 20.52
N SER A 363 32.73 -17.63 21.63
CA SER A 363 32.13 -17.90 22.94
C SER A 363 31.74 -16.58 23.63
N VAL A 364 30.47 -16.42 24.04
CA VAL A 364 30.00 -15.21 24.76
C VAL A 364 30.29 -15.21 26.27
N SER A 365 30.97 -16.26 26.76
CA SER A 365 31.81 -16.28 27.97
C SER A 365 32.85 -17.39 27.84
N SER A 366 34.03 -17.25 28.45
CA SER A 366 35.06 -18.32 28.47
C SER A 366 35.09 -19.08 29.80
N LEU A 367 34.71 -18.42 30.90
CA LEU A 367 34.55 -19.02 32.23
C LEU A 367 33.32 -19.94 32.29
N ASN A 368 33.50 -21.18 32.74
CA ASN A 368 32.46 -22.22 32.70
C ASN A 368 32.43 -23.11 33.96
N PRO A 369 31.56 -22.83 34.95
CA PRO A 369 30.93 -21.55 35.28
C PRO A 369 31.22 -21.13 36.73
N ALA A 370 31.85 -19.98 36.95
CA ALA A 370 32.38 -19.59 38.27
C ALA A 370 31.95 -18.17 38.73
N SER A 371 30.69 -17.79 38.47
CA SER A 371 30.05 -16.55 38.96
C SER A 371 30.71 -15.20 38.61
N TYR A 372 31.80 -15.19 37.85
CA TYR A 372 32.52 -14.01 37.41
C TYR A 372 32.42 -13.89 35.88
N SER A 373 32.11 -12.69 35.40
CA SER A 373 32.10 -12.28 34.00
C SER A 373 32.64 -10.87 33.97
N PHE A 374 33.61 -10.56 33.11
CA PHE A 374 34.11 -9.18 33.03
C PHE A 374 32.98 -8.24 32.55
N PRO A 375 32.66 -7.16 33.30
CA PRO A 375 31.42 -6.41 33.10
C PRO A 375 31.53 -5.25 32.09
N ASN A 376 32.62 -5.17 31.32
CA ASN A 376 33.08 -3.94 30.68
C ASN A 376 32.24 -3.53 29.45
N GLY A 377 31.10 -2.88 29.70
CA GLY A 377 30.30 -2.18 28.68
C GLY A 377 29.64 -3.08 27.61
N HIS A 378 29.50 -4.37 27.88
CA HIS A 378 28.73 -5.29 27.01
C HIS A 378 27.24 -4.91 27.02
N TYR A 379 26.72 -4.57 25.84
CA TYR A 379 25.34 -4.09 25.62
C TYR A 379 24.79 -4.61 24.29
N ILE A 380 23.51 -4.94 24.24
CA ILE A 380 22.83 -5.38 23.01
C ILE A 380 21.57 -4.58 22.73
N LEU A 381 21.25 -4.42 21.44
CA LEU A 381 19.91 -4.08 20.96
C LEU A 381 19.27 -5.35 20.37
N ILE A 382 18.10 -5.70 20.89
CA ILE A 382 17.29 -6.85 20.48
C ILE A 382 15.89 -6.39 20.03
N ASN A 383 15.09 -7.33 19.54
CA ASN A 383 13.80 -7.09 18.89
C ASN A 383 13.90 -6.14 17.68
N ILE A 384 15.07 -6.14 17.02
CA ILE A 384 15.32 -5.35 15.81
C ILE A 384 14.58 -6.01 14.64
N LYS A 385 13.39 -5.50 14.36
CA LYS A 385 12.55 -5.83 13.19
C LYS A 385 11.86 -4.55 12.68
N PRO A 386 11.55 -4.47 11.38
CA PRO A 386 10.70 -3.43 10.83
C PRO A 386 9.39 -3.29 11.59
N SER A 387 8.91 -2.06 11.70
CA SER A 387 7.51 -1.78 12.01
C SER A 387 6.61 -2.23 10.86
N ASP A 388 5.59 -3.04 11.13
CA ASP A 388 4.43 -3.18 10.22
C ASP A 388 3.66 -1.84 10.09
N TYR A 389 3.89 -0.92 11.03
CA TYR A 389 3.18 0.35 11.18
C TYR A 389 3.99 1.50 10.58
N VAL A 390 3.60 1.92 9.37
CA VAL A 390 4.08 3.17 8.74
C VAL A 390 3.15 4.30 9.17
N ILE A 391 3.63 5.29 9.92
CA ILE A 391 2.83 6.50 10.18
C ILE A 391 2.87 7.43 8.97
N ASN A 392 1.69 7.83 8.49
CA ASN A 392 1.48 8.76 7.39
C ASN A 392 0.51 9.86 7.85
N PRO A 393 0.97 11.11 8.05
CA PRO A 393 0.06 12.24 8.22
C PRO A 393 -0.86 12.41 7.02
N ASP A 394 -2.03 13.03 7.23
CA ASP A 394 -2.92 13.43 6.13
C ASP A 394 -2.38 14.65 5.35
N SER A 395 -3.14 15.12 4.37
CA SER A 395 -2.80 16.31 3.57
C SER A 395 -2.78 17.63 4.35
N ASN A 396 -3.22 17.63 5.61
CA ASN A 396 -3.24 18.78 6.53
C ASN A 396 -2.16 18.65 7.61
N HIS A 397 -1.25 17.67 7.48
CA HIS A 397 -0.24 17.28 8.47
C HIS A 397 -0.82 16.88 9.83
N ILE A 398 -1.94 16.15 9.82
CA ILE A 398 -2.56 15.54 11.01
C ILE A 398 -2.27 14.03 11.03
N VAL A 399 -1.80 13.53 12.18
CA VAL A 399 -1.68 12.10 12.50
C VAL A 399 -2.78 11.72 13.48
N TYR A 400 -3.59 10.74 13.11
CA TYR A 400 -4.76 10.30 13.89
C TYR A 400 -4.42 9.07 14.75
N ILE A 401 -4.68 9.15 16.06
CA ILE A 401 -4.29 8.15 17.06
C ILE A 401 -5.49 7.63 17.86
N SER A 402 -5.59 6.31 18.06
CA SER A 402 -6.62 5.68 18.91
C SER A 402 -6.02 4.51 19.71
N PRO A 403 -6.57 4.11 20.88
CA PRO A 403 -5.87 3.19 21.79
C PRO A 403 -5.55 1.81 21.21
N THR A 404 -6.36 1.33 20.27
CA THR A 404 -6.23 0.01 19.62
C THR A 404 -5.85 0.08 18.13
N GLY A 405 -5.97 1.26 17.53
CA GLY A 405 -5.85 1.51 16.10
C GLY A 405 -7.07 1.08 15.28
N ALA A 406 -7.21 1.64 14.08
CA ALA A 406 -8.26 1.34 13.11
C ALA A 406 -7.68 1.11 11.71
N GLY A 407 -8.41 0.39 10.85
CA GLY A 407 -8.07 0.19 9.43
C GLY A 407 -6.62 -0.25 9.21
N LYS A 408 -5.87 0.52 8.41
CA LYS A 408 -4.44 0.28 8.11
C LYS A 408 -3.49 0.51 9.29
N LYS A 409 -3.94 1.16 10.37
CA LYS A 409 -3.12 1.63 11.51
C LYS A 409 -1.98 2.60 11.14
N ASP A 410 -2.09 3.24 9.97
CA ASP A 410 -1.11 4.19 9.44
C ASP A 410 -1.31 5.64 9.92
N GLY A 411 -2.40 5.93 10.63
CA GLY A 411 -2.68 7.27 11.16
C GLY A 411 -3.12 8.30 10.13
N SER A 412 -3.42 7.90 8.88
CA SER A 412 -3.82 8.82 7.78
C SER A 412 -5.24 9.40 7.87
N SER A 413 -6.06 8.86 8.77
CA SER A 413 -7.42 9.31 9.09
C SER A 413 -7.90 8.60 10.35
N TRP A 414 -9.01 9.02 10.96
CA TRP A 414 -9.67 8.25 12.01
C TRP A 414 -9.97 6.80 11.59
N SER A 415 -10.34 6.56 10.33
CA SER A 415 -10.60 5.22 9.80
C SER A 415 -9.36 4.32 9.72
N ASN A 416 -8.15 4.91 9.70
CA ASN A 416 -6.86 4.23 9.69
C ASN A 416 -6.00 4.54 10.94
N ALA A 417 -6.60 5.04 12.02
CA ALA A 417 -5.87 5.61 13.16
C ALA A 417 -4.80 4.66 13.72
N SER A 418 -3.62 5.18 14.08
CA SER A 418 -2.53 4.36 14.61
C SER A 418 -2.65 4.17 16.13
N PRO A 419 -2.25 3.02 16.70
CA PRO A 419 -2.10 2.87 18.15
C PRO A 419 -0.75 3.35 18.69
N HIS A 420 0.22 3.68 17.83
CA HIS A 420 1.62 3.92 18.23
C HIS A 420 1.89 5.36 18.66
N LEU A 421 1.16 5.84 19.68
CA LEU A 421 1.24 7.22 20.17
C LEU A 421 2.67 7.67 20.52
N ALA A 422 3.44 6.87 21.26
CA ALA A 422 4.81 7.24 21.65
C ALA A 422 5.74 7.46 20.45
N PHE A 423 5.68 6.57 19.45
CA PHE A 423 6.42 6.72 18.18
C PHE A 423 5.92 7.93 17.38
N ALA A 424 4.60 8.17 17.33
CA ALA A 424 4.02 9.33 16.68
C ALA A 424 4.51 10.66 17.27
N MET A 425 4.66 10.74 18.60
CA MET A 425 5.15 11.92 19.33
C MET A 425 6.65 12.14 19.18
N GLN A 426 7.43 11.06 19.19
CA GLN A 426 8.90 11.08 19.17
C GLN A 426 9.47 11.31 17.76
N ARG A 427 8.75 10.92 16.71
CA ARG A 427 9.15 11.19 15.32
C ARG A 427 9.29 12.70 15.08
N LYS A 428 10.42 13.12 14.52
CA LYS A 428 10.55 14.44 13.86
C LYS A 428 9.90 14.35 12.47
N TYR A 429 9.04 15.30 12.13
CA TYR A 429 8.41 15.42 10.80
C TYR A 429 9.03 16.60 10.05
N THR A 430 9.06 16.57 8.71
CA THR A 430 9.58 17.69 7.89
C THR A 430 8.75 18.98 8.01
N ASN A 431 7.47 18.87 8.40
CA ASN A 431 6.58 20.01 8.62
C ASN A 431 5.99 19.93 10.05
N PRO A 432 5.68 21.08 10.70
CA PRO A 432 4.96 21.09 11.98
C PRO A 432 3.69 20.24 11.89
N THR A 433 3.64 19.20 12.69
CA THR A 433 2.63 18.14 12.58
C THR A 433 1.72 18.14 13.81
N GLN A 434 0.43 17.96 13.57
CA GLN A 434 -0.58 17.78 14.62
C GLN A 434 -0.78 16.30 14.88
N ILE A 435 -0.87 15.92 16.16
CA ILE A 435 -1.16 14.55 16.59
C ILE A 435 -2.50 14.60 17.32
N TRP A 436 -3.56 14.10 16.68
CA TRP A 436 -4.92 14.11 17.22
C TRP A 436 -5.21 12.76 17.88
N VAL A 437 -5.48 12.79 19.18
CA VAL A 437 -5.57 11.59 20.02
C VAL A 437 -6.99 11.43 20.55
N LYS A 438 -7.64 10.32 20.16
CA LYS A 438 -8.97 9.93 20.64
C LYS A 438 -8.97 9.75 22.17
N GLU A 439 -10.12 9.93 22.79
CA GLU A 439 -10.46 9.43 24.14
C GLU A 439 -9.94 8.00 24.42
N GLY A 440 -9.57 7.74 25.67
CA GLY A 440 -9.02 6.47 26.12
C GLY A 440 -7.68 6.61 26.85
N MET A 441 -7.09 5.47 27.23
CA MET A 441 -5.91 5.38 28.09
C MET A 441 -4.70 4.81 27.34
N TYR A 442 -3.53 5.43 27.53
CA TYR A 442 -2.29 5.15 26.82
C TYR A 442 -1.10 5.03 27.79
N PHE A 443 -0.22 4.05 27.57
CA PHE A 443 0.86 3.69 28.52
C PHE A 443 2.30 3.93 28.02
N GLY A 444 2.49 4.22 26.73
CA GLY A 444 3.80 4.58 26.14
C GLY A 444 4.83 3.45 26.09
N ASP A 445 6.11 3.79 25.94
CA ASP A 445 7.22 2.81 25.97
C ASP A 445 7.63 2.46 27.42
N THR A 446 7.10 1.35 27.92
CA THR A 446 7.37 0.83 29.27
C THR A 446 8.75 0.19 29.45
N ASN A 447 9.62 0.16 28.43
CA ASN A 447 11.03 -0.19 28.61
C ASN A 447 11.88 1.06 28.90
N ASN A 448 11.33 2.24 28.63
CA ASN A 448 12.02 3.51 28.74
C ASN A 448 11.74 4.19 30.08
N LYS A 449 12.66 5.06 30.51
CA LYS A 449 12.48 5.88 31.72
C LYS A 449 11.37 6.94 31.55
N THR A 450 11.10 7.36 30.32
CA THR A 450 9.98 8.25 29.97
C THR A 450 9.10 7.60 28.89
N ALA A 451 7.82 7.42 29.18
CA ALA A 451 6.87 6.68 28.36
C ALA A 451 6.49 7.39 27.04
N PHE A 452 6.42 8.73 27.06
CA PHE A 452 6.10 9.58 25.91
C PHE A 452 7.10 10.72 25.78
N ARG A 453 7.66 10.90 24.58
CA ARG A 453 8.62 11.96 24.26
C ARG A 453 8.04 12.82 23.15
N LEU A 454 7.70 14.08 23.45
CA LEU A 454 7.20 15.02 22.44
C LEU A 454 8.38 15.73 21.76
N ALA A 455 8.59 15.44 20.48
CA ALA A 455 9.63 16.08 19.68
C ALA A 455 9.33 17.56 19.39
N GLU A 456 10.38 18.30 19.03
CA GLU A 456 10.32 19.73 18.72
C GLU A 456 9.40 20.00 17.52
N SER A 457 8.57 21.05 17.61
CA SER A 457 7.58 21.42 16.58
C SER A 457 6.43 20.44 16.34
N ASN A 458 6.34 19.36 17.13
CA ASN A 458 5.12 18.55 17.18
C ASN A 458 4.11 19.18 18.15
N THR A 459 2.85 19.20 17.73
CA THR A 459 1.72 19.62 18.55
C THR A 459 0.82 18.42 18.79
N ILE A 460 0.47 18.13 20.04
CA ILE A 460 -0.37 16.99 20.40
C ILE A 460 -1.64 17.47 21.11
N PHE A 461 -2.77 17.01 20.59
CA PHE A 461 -4.11 17.38 21.02
C PHE A 461 -4.86 16.10 21.42
N GLY A 462 -5.29 16.01 22.68
CA GLY A 462 -6.22 14.97 23.15
C GLY A 462 -7.66 15.45 23.01
N SER A 463 -8.60 14.83 23.74
CA SER A 463 -9.98 15.28 23.86
C SER A 463 -10.82 15.21 22.57
N PHE A 464 -10.62 14.15 21.78
CA PHE A 464 -11.40 13.84 20.56
C PHE A 464 -12.28 12.59 20.71
N ALA A 465 -13.48 12.63 20.13
CA ALA A 465 -14.37 11.48 19.94
C ALA A 465 -13.84 10.50 18.87
N GLY A 466 -12.94 10.92 17.99
CA GLY A 466 -12.35 10.07 16.95
C GLY A 466 -13.23 9.91 15.71
N ASN A 467 -13.98 10.96 15.34
CA ASN A 467 -14.85 11.04 14.16
C ASN A 467 -14.80 12.42 13.45
N GLU A 468 -13.97 13.34 13.96
CA GLU A 468 -13.87 14.74 13.55
C GLU A 468 -13.19 14.91 12.19
N SER A 469 -13.65 15.88 11.39
CA SER A 469 -12.98 16.29 10.15
C SER A 469 -11.61 16.95 10.42
N SER A 470 -10.67 16.88 9.47
CA SER A 470 -9.39 17.61 9.55
C SER A 470 -9.52 19.14 9.69
N THR A 471 -10.68 19.70 9.35
CA THR A 471 -11.03 21.12 9.52
C THR A 471 -11.80 21.43 10.82
N PHE A 472 -11.79 20.53 11.80
CA PHE A 472 -12.50 20.70 13.07
C PHE A 472 -11.90 21.84 13.91
N ASN A 473 -12.76 22.64 14.53
CA ASN A 473 -12.32 23.72 15.43
C ASN A 473 -11.83 23.14 16.77
N LEU A 474 -10.51 23.22 17.00
CA LEU A 474 -9.85 22.71 18.20
C LEU A 474 -10.36 23.31 19.52
N SER A 475 -11.04 24.47 19.49
CA SER A 475 -11.70 25.07 20.67
C SER A 475 -13.06 24.44 21.03
N MET A 476 -13.49 23.39 20.33
CA MET A 476 -14.71 22.63 20.64
C MET A 476 -14.42 21.28 21.31
N ARG A 477 -13.13 20.94 21.52
CA ARG A 477 -12.71 19.75 22.28
C ARG A 477 -13.06 19.91 23.76
N ASN A 478 -13.41 18.82 24.42
CA ASN A 478 -13.81 18.82 25.82
C ASN A 478 -13.23 17.60 26.56
N LEU A 479 -12.33 17.84 27.53
CA LEU A 479 -11.62 16.77 28.25
C LEU A 479 -12.55 15.97 29.18
N SER A 480 -13.60 16.59 29.71
CA SER A 480 -14.60 15.93 30.56
C SER A 480 -15.54 15.01 29.77
N GLN A 481 -15.81 15.32 28.50
CA GLN A 481 -16.62 14.49 27.61
C GLN A 481 -15.80 13.39 26.93
N HIS A 482 -14.56 13.68 26.54
CA HIS A 482 -13.70 12.77 25.77
C HIS A 482 -12.32 12.57 26.44
N PRO A 483 -12.25 11.97 27.64
CA PRO A 483 -11.02 11.91 28.43
C PRO A 483 -9.90 11.13 27.72
N THR A 484 -8.81 11.82 27.39
CA THR A 484 -7.56 11.22 26.88
C THR A 484 -6.53 11.17 28.01
N ILE A 485 -6.10 9.97 28.39
CA ILE A 485 -5.29 9.69 29.58
C ILE A 485 -3.93 9.13 29.18
N LEU A 486 -2.85 9.78 29.63
CA LEU A 486 -1.48 9.26 29.61
C LEU A 486 -1.16 8.74 31.01
N ASP A 487 -0.88 7.44 31.14
CA ASP A 487 -0.73 6.77 32.44
C ASP A 487 0.66 6.14 32.60
N GLY A 488 1.40 6.53 33.65
CA GLY A 488 2.78 6.10 33.94
C GLY A 488 2.89 4.76 34.68
N GLN A 489 1.77 4.10 34.97
CA GLN A 489 1.65 2.80 35.65
C GLN A 489 2.38 2.68 37.01
N ASN A 490 2.66 3.80 37.67
CA ASN A 490 3.51 3.92 38.86
C ASN A 490 4.95 3.39 38.66
N LYS A 491 5.49 3.52 37.44
CA LYS A 491 6.82 2.99 37.06
C LYS A 491 7.71 3.99 36.29
N HIS A 492 7.11 4.83 35.44
CA HIS A 492 7.84 5.64 34.47
C HIS A 492 7.50 7.13 34.62
N ARG A 493 8.42 7.99 34.18
CA ARG A 493 8.05 9.37 33.83
C ARG A 493 7.04 9.32 32.68
N ILE A 494 5.96 10.09 32.72
CA ILE A 494 4.94 10.00 31.66
C ILE A 494 5.42 10.73 30.42
N LEU A 495 5.65 12.05 30.53
CA LEU A 495 5.92 12.92 29.39
C LEU A 495 7.26 13.64 29.55
N SER A 496 7.99 13.81 28.44
CA SER A 496 9.01 14.84 28.31
C SER A 496 8.87 15.62 27.01
N THR A 497 9.16 16.93 27.07
CA THR A 497 9.36 17.75 25.85
C THR A 497 10.84 17.81 25.50
N ALA A 498 11.16 17.80 24.21
CA ALA A 498 12.49 18.13 23.71
C ALA A 498 12.72 19.65 23.65
N GLY A 499 13.99 20.04 23.71
CA GLY A 499 14.46 21.43 23.61
C GLY A 499 15.98 21.48 23.39
N ALA A 500 16.58 22.64 23.14
CA ALA A 500 16.01 23.98 23.30
C ALA A 500 16.58 25.01 22.29
N THR A 501 15.79 26.06 22.00
CA THR A 501 16.20 27.42 21.57
C THR A 501 15.01 28.31 21.18
N ASP A 502 13.86 27.71 20.84
CA ASP A 502 12.63 28.42 20.43
C ASP A 502 11.43 27.99 21.29
N THR A 503 10.97 28.87 22.17
CA THR A 503 10.15 28.57 23.35
C THR A 503 8.65 28.36 23.06
N ASN A 504 8.27 28.22 21.79
CA ASN A 504 6.86 28.24 21.36
C ASN A 504 6.38 27.04 20.55
N ARG A 505 7.26 26.09 20.18
CA ARG A 505 6.97 25.11 19.11
C ARG A 505 6.33 23.78 19.54
N SER A 506 6.65 23.26 20.72
CA SER A 506 6.04 22.04 21.24
C SER A 506 4.86 22.39 22.15
N LEU A 507 3.71 21.74 21.91
CA LEU A 507 2.47 21.93 22.65
C LEU A 507 1.85 20.57 22.98
N CYS A 508 1.47 20.38 24.25
CA CYS A 508 0.60 19.29 24.69
C CYS A 508 -0.70 19.88 25.27
N ASP A 509 -1.84 19.51 24.70
CA ASP A 509 -3.12 20.18 24.94
C ASP A 509 -4.30 19.19 25.09
N GLY A 510 -4.97 19.20 26.25
CA GLY A 510 -6.19 18.43 26.50
C GLY A 510 -5.94 16.97 26.91
N PHE A 511 -5.13 16.76 27.97
CA PHE A 511 -4.77 15.44 28.50
C PHE A 511 -4.91 15.34 30.03
N ILE A 512 -5.27 14.15 30.51
CA ILE A 512 -5.06 13.71 31.89
C ILE A 512 -3.72 12.97 31.96
N ILE A 513 -2.84 13.36 32.87
CA ILE A 513 -1.46 12.88 32.99
C ILE A 513 -1.24 12.34 34.41
N GLN A 514 -1.24 11.02 34.56
CA GLN A 514 -1.40 10.37 35.87
C GLN A 514 -0.53 9.15 36.17
N ASN A 515 -0.35 8.85 37.46
CA ASN A 515 0.38 7.67 37.95
C ASN A 515 1.84 7.61 37.47
N GLY A 516 2.49 8.76 37.24
CA GLY A 516 3.89 8.83 36.88
C GLY A 516 4.81 8.55 38.07
N PHE A 517 5.93 7.86 37.84
CA PHE A 517 6.96 7.62 38.87
C PHE A 517 8.36 7.88 38.31
N CYS A 518 9.10 8.82 38.90
CA CYS A 518 10.49 9.09 38.51
C CYS A 518 11.29 9.76 39.63
N ASN A 519 12.30 9.06 40.17
CA ASN A 519 13.15 9.56 41.26
C ASN A 519 14.20 10.61 40.85
N GLU A 520 14.37 10.86 39.55
CA GLU A 520 15.13 12.01 39.03
C GLU A 520 14.23 13.23 38.75
N GLY A 521 12.98 13.20 39.22
CA GLY A 521 12.05 14.31 39.13
C GLY A 521 11.18 14.34 37.88
N GLY A 522 10.26 15.31 37.83
CA GLY A 522 9.29 15.53 36.76
C GLY A 522 8.46 14.30 36.48
N ALA A 523 7.90 13.64 37.51
CA ALA A 523 7.36 12.29 37.38
C ALA A 523 6.13 12.23 36.46
N GLY A 524 5.27 13.25 36.49
CA GLY A 524 4.28 13.46 35.43
C GLY A 524 4.99 13.95 34.16
N ILE A 525 5.55 15.15 34.23
CA ILE A 525 6.12 15.86 33.06
C ILE A 525 7.50 16.43 33.37
N TYR A 526 8.45 16.22 32.47
CA TYR A 526 9.70 16.98 32.41
C TYR A 526 9.72 17.90 31.18
N MET A 527 9.62 19.20 31.41
CA MET A 527 9.62 20.21 30.36
C MET A 527 11.03 20.77 30.13
N ASN A 528 11.63 20.45 28.99
CA ASN A 528 12.80 21.19 28.48
C ASN A 528 12.34 22.39 27.63
N GLY A 529 11.35 23.13 28.15
CA GLY A 529 10.60 24.16 27.44
C GLY A 529 9.31 23.67 26.75
N GLY A 530 8.59 24.61 26.15
CA GLY A 530 7.32 24.37 25.43
C GLY A 530 6.06 24.72 26.22
N LYS A 531 4.91 24.24 25.75
CA LYS A 531 3.57 24.60 26.27
C LYS A 531 2.79 23.39 26.78
N LEU A 532 2.09 23.57 27.90
CA LEU A 532 1.02 22.70 28.36
C LEU A 532 -0.27 23.53 28.45
N GLN A 533 -1.36 23.03 27.85
CA GLN A 533 -2.66 23.71 27.84
C GLN A 533 -3.78 22.74 28.20
N ASN A 534 -4.76 23.19 28.99
CA ASN A 534 -5.98 22.42 29.28
C ASN A 534 -5.71 20.98 29.80
N CYS A 535 -4.69 20.80 30.66
CA CYS A 535 -4.26 19.48 31.15
C CYS A 535 -4.55 19.27 32.64
N VAL A 536 -4.95 18.05 33.00
CA VAL A 536 -5.01 17.57 34.40
C VAL A 536 -3.74 16.78 34.70
N ILE A 537 -3.07 17.07 35.80
CA ILE A 537 -1.79 16.44 36.17
C ILE A 537 -1.93 15.93 37.60
N GLN A 538 -2.06 14.60 37.78
CA GLN A 538 -2.51 14.00 39.04
C GLN A 538 -1.76 12.74 39.48
N TYR A 539 -1.62 12.52 40.79
CA TYR A 539 -1.02 11.31 41.37
C TYR A 539 0.40 10.94 40.87
N ASN A 540 1.19 11.93 40.47
CA ASN A 540 2.56 11.70 40.01
C ASN A 540 3.56 11.80 41.18
N ILE A 541 4.47 10.83 41.30
CA ILE A 541 5.31 10.61 42.48
C ILE A 541 6.81 10.62 42.14
N SER A 542 7.56 11.45 42.85
CA SER A 542 9.02 11.59 42.74
C SER A 542 9.65 11.55 44.15
N ASP A 543 9.63 10.38 44.80
CA ASP A 543 9.92 10.21 46.23
C ASP A 543 11.28 10.79 46.68
N SER A 544 12.35 10.61 45.89
CA SER A 544 13.67 11.20 46.17
C SER A 544 14.06 12.37 45.25
N GLY A 545 13.20 12.76 44.32
CA GLY A 545 13.47 13.75 43.27
C GLY A 545 12.60 15.00 43.36
N TYR A 546 12.61 15.80 42.31
CA TYR A 546 12.01 17.14 42.28
C TYR A 546 10.85 17.25 41.28
N GLY A 547 9.78 18.00 41.56
CA GLY A 547 8.67 18.16 40.61
C GLY A 547 7.83 16.89 40.48
N GLY A 548 6.81 16.73 41.33
CA GLY A 548 5.93 15.56 41.29
C GLY A 548 5.11 15.56 40.00
N GLY A 549 4.28 16.59 39.84
CA GLY A 549 3.54 16.83 38.61
C GLY A 549 4.45 17.28 37.47
N VAL A 550 5.18 18.38 37.64
CA VAL A 550 6.00 19.01 36.59
C VAL A 550 7.41 19.39 37.07
N TYR A 551 8.41 19.16 36.23
CA TYR A 551 9.75 19.74 36.36
C TYR A 551 10.01 20.61 35.13
N VAL A 552 10.34 21.88 35.32
CA VAL A 552 10.73 22.79 34.24
C VAL A 552 12.24 23.03 34.26
N ASN A 553 12.91 22.71 33.15
CA ASN A 553 14.35 22.91 32.91
C ASN A 553 14.65 23.82 31.71
N GLY A 554 13.61 24.32 31.05
CA GLY A 554 13.68 25.23 29.91
C GLY A 554 12.39 26.05 29.82
N ASN A 555 12.47 27.27 29.31
CA ASN A 555 11.40 28.28 29.34
C ASN A 555 10.03 27.74 28.85
N ALA A 556 9.02 27.87 29.70
CA ALA A 556 7.74 27.16 29.57
C ALA A 556 6.51 28.04 29.88
N ARG A 557 5.36 27.64 29.31
CA ARG A 557 4.04 28.19 29.67
C ARG A 557 3.06 27.07 29.98
N LEU A 558 2.41 27.16 31.14
CA LEU A 558 1.28 26.32 31.54
C LEU A 558 0.02 27.19 31.53
N THR A 559 -1.07 26.73 30.93
CA THR A 559 -2.33 27.50 30.91
C THR A 559 -3.57 26.62 31.02
N ASN A 560 -4.55 27.02 31.84
CA ASN A 560 -5.75 26.23 32.16
C ASN A 560 -5.42 24.82 32.70
N CYS A 561 -4.27 24.65 33.37
CA CYS A 561 -3.86 23.34 33.89
C CYS A 561 -4.35 23.15 35.34
N ASN A 562 -4.80 21.94 35.66
CA ASN A 562 -5.18 21.52 37.02
C ASN A 562 -4.18 20.49 37.55
N ILE A 563 -3.27 20.94 38.43
CA ILE A 563 -2.17 20.15 38.98
C ILE A 563 -2.53 19.78 40.43
N HIS A 564 -2.85 18.52 40.71
CA HIS A 564 -3.28 18.11 42.05
C HIS A 564 -2.79 16.75 42.52
N HIS A 565 -2.72 16.53 43.83
CA HIS A 565 -2.38 15.24 44.43
C HIS A 565 -1.00 14.65 44.01
N ASN A 566 -0.07 15.48 43.52
CA ASN A 566 1.27 15.06 43.14
C ASN A 566 2.26 15.16 44.32
N LYS A 567 3.33 14.36 44.30
CA LYS A 567 4.29 14.21 45.41
C LYS A 567 5.75 14.30 44.96
N ALA A 568 6.58 15.07 45.68
CA ALA A 568 8.04 15.11 45.46
C ALA A 568 8.85 15.46 46.73
N LEU A 569 10.18 15.42 46.64
CA LEU A 569 11.07 15.99 47.67
C LEU A 569 10.95 17.52 47.72
N PHE A 570 11.00 18.18 46.55
CA PHE A 570 10.69 19.61 46.39
C PHE A 570 9.76 19.81 45.19
N GLY A 571 8.83 20.75 45.27
CA GLY A 571 7.91 21.03 44.18
C GLY A 571 6.91 19.88 43.99
N GLY A 572 5.97 19.71 44.91
CA GLY A 572 4.96 18.63 44.84
C GLY A 572 4.17 18.72 43.53
N GLY A 573 3.54 19.87 43.28
CA GLY A 573 2.89 20.18 42.01
C GLY A 573 3.92 20.46 40.90
N ALA A 574 4.80 21.45 41.09
CA ALA A 574 5.90 21.68 40.16
C ALA A 574 7.21 22.20 40.78
N ILE A 575 8.33 21.95 40.10
CA ILE A 575 9.61 22.66 40.32
C ILE A 575 10.03 23.42 39.05
N ILE A 576 10.62 24.60 39.24
CA ILE A 576 10.95 25.55 38.16
C ILE A 576 12.44 25.92 38.21
N TRP A 577 13.17 25.73 37.11
CA TRP A 577 14.59 26.11 36.96
C TRP A 577 14.89 26.98 35.72
N ASP A 578 13.85 27.43 35.00
CA ASP A 578 13.95 28.45 33.95
C ASP A 578 12.63 29.25 33.89
N THR A 579 12.64 30.41 33.23
CA THR A 579 11.55 31.37 33.04
C THR A 579 10.22 30.68 32.71
N THR A 580 9.30 30.70 33.67
CA THR A 580 8.02 29.98 33.57
C THR A 580 6.83 30.92 33.75
N TYR A 581 5.82 30.76 32.90
CA TYR A 581 4.52 31.42 33.01
C TYR A 581 3.44 30.42 33.45
N LEU A 582 2.86 30.64 34.62
CA LEU A 582 1.71 29.91 35.13
C LEU A 582 0.49 30.83 35.04
N VAL A 583 -0.45 30.51 34.15
CA VAL A 583 -1.63 31.35 33.86
C VAL A 583 -2.91 30.54 33.99
N ASN A 584 -3.91 31.03 34.72
CA ASN A 584 -5.19 30.33 34.88
C ASN A 584 -5.00 28.87 35.39
N CYS A 585 -4.03 28.61 36.28
CA CYS A 585 -3.73 27.24 36.74
C CYS A 585 -4.21 26.98 38.16
N ASN A 586 -4.66 25.76 38.44
CA ASN A 586 -4.93 25.27 39.78
C ASN A 586 -3.73 24.43 40.26
N PHE A 587 -3.26 24.69 41.48
CA PHE A 587 -2.35 23.83 42.23
C PHE A 587 -3.07 23.43 43.52
N ILE A 588 -3.47 22.17 43.66
CA ILE A 588 -4.36 21.72 44.75
C ILE A 588 -3.84 20.43 45.43
N SER A 589 -3.79 20.39 46.76
CA SER A 589 -3.47 19.17 47.54
C SER A 589 -2.16 18.46 47.14
N ASN A 590 -1.19 19.17 46.56
CA ASN A 590 0.12 18.60 46.21
C ASN A 590 1.07 18.62 47.42
N MET A 591 1.88 17.57 47.58
CA MET A 591 2.74 17.39 48.76
C MET A 591 4.24 17.42 48.40
N ALA A 592 4.99 18.28 49.09
CA ALA A 592 6.44 18.22 49.14
C ALA A 592 6.93 17.62 50.48
N VAL A 593 8.04 16.89 50.46
CA VAL A 593 8.69 16.43 51.71
C VAL A 593 9.57 17.54 52.32
N SER A 594 10.20 18.39 51.49
CA SER A 594 11.20 19.38 51.90
C SER A 594 10.77 20.84 51.78
N ASN A 595 10.24 21.29 50.62
CA ASN A 595 9.63 22.63 50.43
C ASN A 595 8.90 22.72 49.07
N GLY A 596 7.94 23.63 48.98
CA GLY A 596 7.14 23.93 47.79
C GLY A 596 6.14 22.83 47.50
N GLY A 597 5.08 22.74 48.31
CA GLY A 597 3.98 21.79 48.08
C GLY A 597 3.33 22.02 46.72
N GLY A 598 2.87 23.26 46.47
CA GLY A 598 2.33 23.65 45.17
C GLY A 598 3.45 23.84 44.15
N ILE A 599 4.28 24.86 44.35
CA ILE A 599 5.51 25.05 43.56
C ILE A 599 6.75 25.33 44.41
N TYR A 600 7.91 24.86 43.92
CA TYR A 600 9.23 25.34 44.33
C TYR A 600 9.87 26.10 43.16
N ASN A 601 10.10 27.40 43.32
CA ASN A 601 10.75 28.23 42.30
C ASN A 601 12.27 28.35 42.52
N GLY A 602 13.04 28.00 41.50
CA GLY A 602 14.49 28.10 41.46
C GLY A 602 15.03 29.28 40.64
N ASP A 603 14.22 29.84 39.73
CA ASP A 603 14.58 30.93 38.81
C ASP A 603 13.42 31.95 38.71
N THR A 604 12.89 32.22 37.52
CA THR A 604 11.91 33.27 37.26
C THR A 604 10.53 32.66 37.00
N CYS A 605 9.56 32.97 37.86
CA CYS A 605 8.20 32.46 37.76
C CYS A 605 7.17 33.59 37.83
N PHE A 606 6.31 33.66 36.81
CA PHE A 606 5.16 34.56 36.76
C PHE A 606 3.87 33.77 37.00
N VAL A 607 3.22 34.03 38.12
CA VAL A 607 1.94 33.42 38.52
C VAL A 607 0.82 34.43 38.30
N ARG A 608 -0.20 34.06 37.53
CA ARG A 608 -1.28 34.92 37.03
C ARG A 608 -2.62 34.19 37.02
N ASN A 609 -3.67 34.75 37.62
CA ASN A 609 -5.01 34.12 37.63
C ASN A 609 -5.00 32.67 38.18
N CYS A 610 -4.07 32.31 39.08
CA CYS A 610 -3.92 30.92 39.57
C CYS A 610 -4.56 30.71 40.94
N ILE A 611 -5.01 29.49 41.24
CA ILE A 611 -5.40 29.06 42.59
C ILE A 611 -4.31 28.17 43.19
N PHE A 612 -3.95 28.43 44.45
CA PHE A 612 -3.07 27.62 45.28
C PHE A 612 -3.75 27.31 46.62
N TRP A 613 -4.23 26.07 46.77
CA TRP A 613 -4.98 25.62 47.94
C TRP A 613 -4.58 24.21 48.38
N ASP A 614 -4.62 23.93 49.68
CA ASP A 614 -4.32 22.64 50.34
C ASP A 614 -2.93 22.02 50.03
N ASN A 615 -2.06 22.68 49.29
CA ASN A 615 -0.72 22.13 49.04
C ASN A 615 0.12 22.13 50.31
N THR A 616 0.81 21.03 50.60
CA THR A 616 1.51 20.82 51.88
C THR A 616 3.02 20.59 51.73
N ARG A 617 3.74 20.93 52.80
CA ARG A 617 5.03 20.32 53.15
C ARG A 617 4.80 19.33 54.29
N ASN A 618 4.74 18.03 53.96
CA ASN A 618 4.30 16.95 54.84
C ASN A 618 2.87 17.18 55.40
N ALA A 619 2.74 17.94 56.50
CA ALA A 619 1.48 18.22 57.18
C ALA A 619 1.27 19.73 57.47
N TYR A 620 2.03 20.61 56.81
CA TYR A 620 1.92 22.07 56.95
C TYR A 620 1.62 22.70 55.60
N PHE A 621 0.65 23.62 55.51
CA PHE A 621 0.37 24.34 54.26
C PHE A 621 1.60 25.06 53.71
N ASN A 622 1.92 24.86 52.43
CA ASN A 622 3.14 25.35 51.80
C ASN A 622 2.94 25.55 50.29
N GLN A 623 2.16 26.57 49.94
CA GLN A 623 1.71 26.85 48.57
C GLN A 623 2.87 27.12 47.60
N ILE A 624 3.67 28.13 47.89
CA ILE A 624 4.77 28.62 47.06
C ILE A 624 6.01 28.71 47.93
N ALA A 625 7.10 28.06 47.50
CA ALA A 625 8.43 28.24 48.07
C ALA A 625 9.40 28.70 46.98
N SER A 626 10.49 29.36 47.36
CA SER A 626 11.48 29.87 46.41
C SER A 626 12.89 29.86 47.02
N ASN A 627 13.93 29.73 46.19
CA ASN A 627 15.30 29.99 46.66
C ASN A 627 15.57 31.51 46.78
N SER A 628 16.66 31.90 47.44
CA SER A 628 16.97 33.31 47.75
C SER A 628 17.38 34.19 46.56
N SER A 629 17.55 33.60 45.38
CA SER A 629 17.89 34.27 44.12
C SER A 629 16.76 34.25 43.09
N ALA A 630 15.70 33.46 43.35
CA ALA A 630 14.58 33.27 42.44
C ALA A 630 13.65 34.49 42.44
N VAL A 631 13.10 34.85 41.27
CA VAL A 631 12.11 35.91 41.10
C VAL A 631 10.74 35.26 40.98
N THR A 632 9.92 35.36 42.04
CA THR A 632 8.53 34.86 42.03
C THR A 632 7.58 36.05 42.07
N ASP A 633 6.99 36.39 40.92
CA ASP A 633 6.00 37.44 40.77
C ASP A 633 4.60 36.82 40.71
N VAL A 634 3.74 37.18 41.67
CA VAL A 634 2.38 36.66 41.81
C VAL A 634 1.40 37.83 41.75
N SER A 635 0.42 37.76 40.85
CA SER A 635 -0.67 38.75 40.76
C SER A 635 -2.00 38.12 40.35
N TYR A 636 -3.10 38.77 40.75
CA TYR A 636 -4.49 38.36 40.49
C TYR A 636 -4.74 36.87 40.75
N SER A 637 -4.09 36.32 41.78
CA SER A 637 -4.10 34.88 42.09
C SER A 637 -4.61 34.66 43.52
N ALA A 638 -5.18 33.49 43.79
CA ALA A 638 -5.75 33.13 45.08
C ALA A 638 -4.85 32.11 45.81
N ILE A 639 -4.33 32.47 46.99
CA ILE A 639 -3.30 31.69 47.69
C ILE A 639 -3.66 31.52 49.17
N GLN A 640 -3.74 30.27 49.63
CA GLN A 640 -3.95 29.90 51.03
C GLN A 640 -2.80 30.38 51.93
N SER A 641 -3.15 30.79 53.15
CA SER A 641 -2.22 31.27 54.19
C SER A 641 -1.51 32.59 53.90
N ASN A 642 -2.07 33.41 52.99
CA ASN A 642 -1.58 34.71 52.51
C ASN A 642 -0.33 34.68 51.62
N TYR A 643 -0.34 35.47 50.53
CA TYR A 643 0.85 35.71 49.70
C TYR A 643 0.83 37.11 49.07
N SER A 644 1.83 37.94 49.39
CA SER A 644 1.90 39.33 48.92
C SER A 644 2.11 39.43 47.40
N GLY A 645 1.26 40.21 46.74
CA GLY A 645 1.29 40.44 45.30
C GLY A 645 0.21 41.41 44.84
N THR A 646 0.20 41.76 43.55
CA THR A 646 -0.76 42.73 43.02
C THR A 646 -2.13 42.08 42.88
N SER A 647 -3.14 42.59 43.60
CA SER A 647 -4.53 42.10 43.54
C SER A 647 -4.69 40.61 43.86
N ASN A 648 -3.81 40.03 44.68
CA ASN A 648 -3.98 38.64 45.13
C ASN A 648 -5.14 38.51 46.12
N ILE A 649 -5.85 37.39 46.05
CA ILE A 649 -6.77 36.94 47.09
C ILE A 649 -5.97 36.13 48.10
N ASN A 650 -5.90 36.60 49.34
CA ASN A 650 -5.43 35.79 50.45
C ASN A 650 -6.58 34.86 50.87
N LEU A 651 -6.46 33.58 50.54
CA LEU A 651 -7.41 32.57 50.99
C LEU A 651 -7.13 32.24 52.46
N ASP A 652 -8.20 31.99 53.20
CA ASP A 652 -8.14 31.59 54.60
C ASP A 652 -7.29 30.32 54.82
N VAL A 653 -6.76 30.14 56.03
CA VAL A 653 -5.90 29.00 56.37
C VAL A 653 -6.68 27.68 56.42
N ASP A 654 -7.91 27.68 56.96
CA ASP A 654 -8.74 26.48 57.03
C ASP A 654 -9.64 26.36 55.78
N ASN A 655 -10.07 27.49 55.20
CA ASN A 655 -10.87 27.60 53.97
C ASN A 655 -12.19 26.78 54.00
N ASP A 656 -12.71 26.46 55.20
CA ASP A 656 -13.92 25.65 55.39
C ASP A 656 -15.24 26.41 55.15
N GLY A 657 -15.16 27.74 54.97
CA GLY A 657 -16.30 28.63 54.78
C GLY A 657 -17.10 28.92 56.05
N SER A 658 -16.57 28.63 57.24
CA SER A 658 -17.26 28.83 58.53
C SER A 658 -17.21 30.27 59.05
N ASP A 659 -16.14 31.00 58.78
CA ASP A 659 -16.04 32.45 59.02
C ASP A 659 -16.50 33.23 57.76
N THR A 660 -17.20 34.34 57.97
CA THR A 660 -17.71 35.21 56.89
C THR A 660 -16.82 36.42 56.60
N ASN A 661 -15.71 36.59 57.34
CA ASN A 661 -14.82 37.75 57.24
C ASN A 661 -13.64 37.58 56.28
N TYR A 662 -13.38 36.37 55.78
CA TYR A 662 -12.26 36.06 54.88
C TYR A 662 -12.71 35.71 53.46
N ALA A 663 -11.76 35.61 52.53
CA ALA A 663 -12.01 35.16 51.17
C ALA A 663 -11.80 33.64 51.04
N TYR A 664 -12.74 32.97 50.38
CA TYR A 664 -12.77 31.51 50.27
C TYR A 664 -12.79 31.07 48.80
N VAL A 665 -11.98 30.06 48.46
CA VAL A 665 -12.20 29.31 47.23
C VAL A 665 -13.22 28.22 47.52
N LYS A 666 -14.27 28.13 46.70
CA LYS A 666 -15.31 27.12 46.84
C LYS A 666 -15.33 26.30 45.57
N PHE A 667 -15.05 25.02 45.71
CA PHE A 667 -15.08 24.05 44.64
C PHE A 667 -16.40 23.26 44.66
N THR A 668 -16.80 22.70 43.53
CA THR A 668 -18.07 21.96 43.41
C THR A 668 -18.07 20.67 44.22
N ASP A 669 -17.02 19.84 44.09
CA ASP A 669 -16.84 18.61 44.87
C ASP A 669 -15.33 18.25 44.96
N PRO A 670 -14.56 18.93 45.84
CA PRO A 670 -13.12 18.74 45.93
C PRO A 670 -12.70 17.37 46.49
N ASP A 671 -13.59 16.69 47.23
CA ASP A 671 -13.37 15.34 47.77
C ASP A 671 -13.39 14.29 46.65
N ASN A 672 -14.19 14.51 45.60
CA ASN A 672 -14.20 13.72 44.36
C ASN A 672 -13.40 14.39 43.21
N TYR A 673 -12.52 15.35 43.54
CA TYR A 673 -11.59 16.03 42.64
C TYR A 673 -12.20 16.96 41.57
N ASP A 674 -13.47 17.34 41.72
CA ASP A 674 -14.10 18.40 40.93
C ASP A 674 -13.76 19.77 41.53
N TYR A 675 -12.72 20.37 40.95
CA TYR A 675 -12.24 21.71 41.29
C TYR A 675 -12.81 22.81 40.38
N SER A 676 -13.95 22.57 39.72
CA SER A 676 -14.76 23.65 39.15
C SER A 676 -15.27 24.58 40.26
N LEU A 677 -15.50 25.85 39.95
CA LEU A 677 -15.89 26.85 40.94
C LEU A 677 -17.39 26.74 41.30
N GLN A 678 -17.70 26.89 42.59
CA GLN A 678 -19.06 26.92 43.11
C GLN A 678 -19.52 28.36 43.44
N ALA A 679 -20.83 28.56 43.50
CA ALA A 679 -21.46 29.84 43.84
C ALA A 679 -20.87 30.48 45.11
N HIS A 680 -20.63 31.78 45.06
CA HIS A 680 -19.99 32.55 46.14
C HIS A 680 -18.54 32.13 46.47
N SER A 681 -17.81 31.49 45.54
CA SER A 681 -16.35 31.48 45.59
C SER A 681 -15.81 32.89 45.34
N ALA A 682 -14.80 33.31 46.11
CA ALA A 682 -14.12 34.59 45.93
C ALA A 682 -13.29 34.68 44.62
N CYS A 683 -13.04 33.55 43.94
CA CYS A 683 -12.30 33.51 42.68
C CYS A 683 -13.13 34.00 41.47
N ILE A 684 -14.45 34.12 41.62
CA ILE A 684 -15.39 34.47 40.56
C ILE A 684 -15.25 35.95 40.17
N ASN A 685 -15.10 36.22 38.87
CA ASN A 685 -14.90 37.53 38.24
C ASN A 685 -13.72 38.35 38.81
N ALA A 686 -12.75 37.68 39.45
CA ALA A 686 -11.68 38.32 40.23
C ALA A 686 -10.30 38.33 39.53
N GLY A 687 -10.14 37.64 38.40
CA GLY A 687 -8.88 37.57 37.66
C GLY A 687 -8.64 38.78 36.75
N TYR A 688 -7.50 38.78 36.05
CA TYR A 688 -7.15 39.83 35.08
C TYR A 688 -7.12 39.25 33.66
N SER A 689 -8.14 39.62 32.88
CA SER A 689 -8.43 39.07 31.54
C SER A 689 -7.27 39.23 30.54
N PRO A 690 -6.50 40.33 30.52
CA PRO A 690 -5.34 40.48 29.61
C PRO A 690 -4.15 39.54 29.84
N TYR A 691 -4.14 38.67 30.87
CA TYR A 691 -3.15 37.59 30.98
C TYR A 691 -3.53 36.31 30.24
N ASN A 692 -4.82 36.14 29.94
CA ASN A 692 -5.37 34.96 29.29
C ASN A 692 -5.12 34.96 27.77
N ASP A 693 -4.75 33.81 27.23
CA ASP A 693 -4.58 33.55 25.79
C ASP A 693 -5.46 32.39 25.27
N GLN A 694 -6.39 31.87 26.08
CA GLN A 694 -7.29 30.76 25.73
C GLN A 694 -8.75 31.21 25.55
N PRO A 695 -9.49 30.67 24.56
CA PRO A 695 -10.90 31.02 24.37
C PRO A 695 -11.82 30.33 25.39
N ILE A 696 -11.45 29.12 25.83
CA ILE A 696 -12.22 28.28 26.77
C ILE A 696 -11.38 27.86 27.98
N ASP A 697 -12.04 27.41 29.05
CA ASP A 697 -11.46 26.82 30.26
C ASP A 697 -11.24 25.30 30.12
N LEU A 698 -10.82 24.66 31.22
CA LEU A 698 -10.58 23.21 31.28
C LEU A 698 -11.86 22.35 31.16
N ALA A 699 -13.04 22.93 31.37
CA ALA A 699 -14.35 22.28 31.23
C ALA A 699 -15.08 22.61 29.90
N GLY A 700 -14.55 23.51 29.08
CA GLY A 700 -15.13 23.97 27.80
C GLY A 700 -15.96 25.26 27.87
N SER A 701 -16.00 25.95 29.01
CA SER A 701 -16.67 27.25 29.20
C SER A 701 -15.84 28.41 28.66
N ILE A 702 -16.45 29.45 28.09
CA ILE A 702 -15.72 30.62 27.57
C ILE A 702 -15.00 31.37 28.71
N ARG A 703 -13.68 31.66 28.55
CA ARG A 703 -12.83 32.30 29.58
C ARG A 703 -13.19 33.73 29.94
N ILE A 704 -13.76 34.51 29.01
CA ILE A 704 -13.97 35.94 29.23
C ILE A 704 -15.44 36.27 28.98
N LYS A 705 -16.14 36.67 30.04
CA LYS A 705 -17.58 36.99 30.07
C LYS A 705 -17.71 38.44 30.53
N ASP A 706 -18.38 39.30 29.76
CA ASP A 706 -18.49 40.75 30.02
C ASP A 706 -17.15 41.46 30.35
N SER A 707 -16.05 41.01 29.72
CA SER A 707 -14.66 41.43 29.97
C SER A 707 -14.03 40.97 31.30
N LEU A 708 -14.77 40.26 32.14
CA LEU A 708 -14.30 39.64 33.39
C LEU A 708 -13.79 38.21 33.13
N ILE A 709 -13.06 37.65 34.10
CA ILE A 709 -12.47 36.31 34.07
C ILE A 709 -12.37 35.77 35.51
N ASP A 710 -12.50 34.46 35.68
CA ASP A 710 -12.30 33.80 36.97
C ASP A 710 -10.83 33.49 37.25
N ILE A 711 -10.45 33.47 38.53
CA ILE A 711 -9.15 32.95 38.97
C ILE A 711 -9.22 31.42 38.97
N GLY A 712 -8.30 30.76 38.27
CA GLY A 712 -8.16 29.31 38.21
C GLY A 712 -8.34 28.70 36.82
N ALA A 713 -8.29 27.36 36.77
CA ALA A 713 -8.41 26.56 35.55
C ALA A 713 -9.84 26.45 34.98
N TYR A 714 -10.84 26.89 35.76
CA TYR A 714 -12.26 26.80 35.43
C TYR A 714 -12.95 28.17 35.61
N GLU A 715 -14.00 28.40 34.82
CA GLU A 715 -14.92 29.53 34.96
C GLU A 715 -16.22 29.08 35.63
N TYR A 716 -16.76 29.92 36.51
CA TYR A 716 -18.07 29.74 37.10
C TYR A 716 -19.21 30.02 36.12
N GLY A 717 -20.36 29.37 36.34
CA GLY A 717 -21.57 29.52 35.55
C GLY A 717 -21.59 28.59 34.33
N CYS A 718 -22.73 27.95 34.13
CA CYS A 718 -22.94 26.93 33.10
C CYS A 718 -22.83 27.52 31.69
N PHE A 719 -21.85 27.03 30.92
CA PHE A 719 -21.91 27.04 29.45
C PHE A 719 -22.32 25.63 29.00
N THR A 720 -23.50 25.50 28.36
CA THR A 720 -23.81 24.28 27.59
C THR A 720 -23.55 24.51 26.11
N THR A 721 -22.51 23.84 25.60
CA THR A 721 -22.28 23.69 24.16
C THR A 721 -23.29 22.68 23.59
N ASN A 722 -24.45 23.17 23.21
CA ASN A 722 -25.50 22.34 22.63
C ASN A 722 -25.16 22.07 21.15
N PHE A 723 -24.63 20.87 20.88
CA PHE A 723 -24.32 20.41 19.55
C PHE A 723 -25.57 19.88 18.84
N LEU A 724 -25.97 20.58 17.79
CA LEU A 724 -27.06 20.21 16.89
C LEU A 724 -26.49 19.72 15.57
N LYS A 725 -27.13 18.71 14.98
CA LYS A 725 -26.88 18.26 13.61
C LYS A 725 -28.17 18.40 12.81
N ASP A 726 -28.08 19.00 11.63
CA ASP A 726 -29.20 19.17 10.70
C ASP A 726 -28.66 19.14 9.25
N SER A 727 -29.53 19.15 8.25
CA SER A 727 -29.11 19.06 6.84
C SER A 727 -29.92 19.98 5.91
N ILE A 728 -29.27 20.41 4.82
CA ILE A 728 -29.92 21.21 3.78
C ILE A 728 -29.36 20.88 2.39
N CYS A 729 -30.19 21.05 1.37
CA CYS A 729 -29.79 20.89 -0.02
C CYS A 729 -29.15 22.19 -0.56
N MET A 730 -28.07 22.06 -1.32
CA MET A 730 -27.40 23.18 -1.98
C MET A 730 -28.39 24.02 -2.80
N GLY A 731 -28.41 25.34 -2.55
CA GLY A 731 -29.34 26.29 -3.17
C GLY A 731 -30.60 26.64 -2.35
N TYR A 732 -30.89 25.91 -1.28
CA TYR A 732 -31.96 26.27 -0.33
C TYR A 732 -31.40 27.08 0.85
N ILE A 733 -32.21 27.96 1.45
CA ILE A 733 -31.83 28.76 2.62
C ILE A 733 -32.17 28.00 3.90
N TYR A 734 -31.19 27.86 4.82
CA TYR A 734 -31.43 27.28 6.14
C TYR A 734 -31.97 28.35 7.07
N HIS A 735 -33.15 28.12 7.62
CA HIS A 735 -33.80 29.01 8.58
C HIS A 735 -34.60 28.17 9.60
N SER A 736 -33.89 27.66 10.59
CA SER A 736 -34.43 26.76 11.62
C SER A 736 -33.55 26.79 12.86
N ARG A 737 -34.16 26.58 14.04
CA ARG A 737 -33.47 26.62 15.35
C ARG A 737 -32.67 27.92 15.56
N ASP A 738 -33.29 29.04 15.15
CA ASP A 738 -32.77 30.42 15.22
C ASP A 738 -31.54 30.76 14.35
N PHE A 739 -30.93 29.77 13.68
CA PHE A 739 -29.88 29.99 12.67
C PHE A 739 -30.45 30.42 11.32
N TYR A 740 -29.75 31.35 10.65
CA TYR A 740 -29.95 31.72 9.25
C TYR A 740 -28.66 31.49 8.46
N TYR A 741 -28.71 30.72 7.36
CA TYR A 741 -27.55 30.48 6.50
C TYR A 741 -27.93 30.22 5.04
N VAL A 742 -27.09 30.70 4.10
CA VAL A 742 -27.23 30.47 2.66
C VAL A 742 -26.01 29.67 2.19
N PRO A 743 -26.17 28.41 1.72
CA PRO A 743 -25.05 27.57 1.32
C PRO A 743 -24.30 28.05 0.07
N GLU A 744 -23.01 28.34 0.25
CA GLU A 744 -22.10 28.71 -0.85
C GLU A 744 -21.32 27.51 -1.43
N LYS A 745 -21.26 26.38 -0.70
CA LYS A 745 -20.55 25.17 -1.10
C LYS A 745 -21.15 23.92 -0.45
N ILE A 746 -20.99 22.77 -1.12
CA ILE A 746 -21.35 21.43 -0.63
C ILE A 746 -20.37 21.00 0.47
N GLY A 747 -20.86 20.27 1.49
CA GLY A 747 -20.06 19.75 2.61
C GLY A 747 -20.65 20.10 3.98
N SER A 748 -19.96 19.73 5.05
CA SER A 748 -20.30 20.16 6.42
C SER A 748 -19.90 21.63 6.62
N VAL A 749 -20.81 22.43 7.16
CA VAL A 749 -20.52 23.80 7.64
C VAL A 749 -20.93 23.92 9.10
N TRP A 750 -20.11 24.63 9.88
CA TRP A 750 -20.35 24.88 11.30
C TRP A 750 -20.86 26.30 11.49
N LEU A 751 -21.99 26.43 12.16
CA LEU A 751 -22.63 27.69 12.54
C LEU A 751 -22.67 27.77 14.07
N SER A 752 -22.52 28.96 14.64
CA SER A 752 -22.64 29.18 16.09
C SER A 752 -23.55 30.36 16.41
N GLN A 753 -24.30 30.27 17.50
CA GLN A 753 -25.24 31.29 17.95
C GLN A 753 -25.32 31.34 19.47
N HIS A 754 -25.23 32.54 20.03
CA HIS A 754 -25.45 32.79 21.46
C HIS A 754 -26.95 32.85 21.73
N LEU A 755 -27.44 31.93 22.55
CA LEU A 755 -28.75 32.03 23.20
C LEU A 755 -28.55 32.51 24.64
N PHE A 756 -28.97 33.75 24.90
CA PHE A 756 -29.03 34.30 26.25
C PHE A 756 -30.24 33.73 26.99
N THR A 757 -30.06 33.31 28.24
CA THR A 757 -31.15 32.93 29.14
C THR A 757 -31.02 33.72 30.44
N ASP A 758 -32.14 34.07 31.08
CA ASP A 758 -32.22 35.07 32.16
C ASP A 758 -31.45 34.72 33.46
N ASN A 759 -30.76 33.57 33.52
CA ASN A 759 -30.08 33.03 34.70
C ASN A 759 -28.54 33.11 34.64
N GLN A 760 -27.95 34.02 33.85
CA GLN A 760 -26.49 34.17 33.68
C GLN A 760 -25.79 32.89 33.13
N CYS A 761 -26.56 32.04 32.44
CA CYS A 761 -26.06 30.87 31.73
C CYS A 761 -26.13 31.13 30.22
N ASP A 762 -25.04 31.64 29.66
CA ASP A 762 -24.88 31.76 28.22
C ASP A 762 -24.85 30.37 27.59
N SER A 763 -25.65 30.16 26.55
CA SER A 763 -25.68 28.90 25.80
C SER A 763 -25.19 29.14 24.37
N LEU A 764 -23.98 28.69 24.06
CA LEU A 764 -23.47 28.72 22.69
C LEU A 764 -23.93 27.45 21.97
N VAL A 765 -24.95 27.60 21.15
CA VAL A 765 -25.43 26.51 20.28
C VAL A 765 -24.48 26.41 19.09
N TYR A 766 -24.02 25.20 18.82
CA TYR A 766 -23.27 24.87 17.60
C TYR A 766 -24.13 23.99 16.71
N LEU A 767 -24.34 24.40 15.47
CA LEU A 767 -25.01 23.61 14.45
C LEU A 767 -23.99 23.13 13.42
N GLU A 768 -23.80 21.82 13.34
CA GLU A 768 -23.23 21.18 12.16
C GLU A 768 -24.33 20.99 11.12
N LEU A 769 -24.26 21.78 10.05
CA LEU A 769 -25.20 21.77 8.95
C LEU A 769 -24.58 21.07 7.74
N TYR A 770 -25.10 19.90 7.38
CA TYR A 770 -24.65 19.18 6.20
C TYR A 770 -25.30 19.76 4.94
N VAL A 771 -24.52 20.45 4.11
CA VAL A 771 -24.93 20.91 2.78
C VAL A 771 -24.77 19.75 1.78
N LEU A 772 -25.91 19.18 1.40
CA LEU A 772 -26.06 18.05 0.49
C LEU A 772 -26.11 18.52 -0.98
N SER A 773 -25.67 17.68 -1.92
CA SER A 773 -25.71 18.01 -3.34
C SER A 773 -27.07 17.76 -4.00
N SER A 774 -27.41 18.64 -4.94
CA SER A 774 -28.53 18.53 -5.89
C SER A 774 -27.98 18.13 -7.26
N ASP A 775 -27.57 16.86 -7.38
CA ASP A 775 -26.86 16.35 -8.54
C ASP A 775 -27.67 16.49 -9.84
N THR A 776 -26.97 16.74 -10.95
CA THR A 776 -27.56 16.69 -12.30
C THR A 776 -26.94 15.54 -13.08
N THR A 777 -27.74 14.52 -13.39
CA THR A 777 -27.31 13.35 -14.16
C THR A 777 -27.61 13.57 -15.65
N TYR A 778 -26.56 13.57 -16.47
CA TYR A 778 -26.69 13.62 -17.93
C TYR A 778 -26.79 12.20 -18.51
N LEU A 779 -27.73 11.99 -19.42
CA LEU A 779 -27.97 10.74 -20.13
C LEU A 779 -28.12 11.02 -21.64
N GLU A 780 -27.79 10.05 -22.48
CA GLU A 780 -28.02 10.10 -23.93
C GLU A 780 -28.70 8.80 -24.38
N ASP A 781 -29.76 8.89 -25.19
CA ASP A 781 -30.48 7.74 -25.76
C ASP A 781 -31.02 8.07 -27.17
N THR A 782 -31.50 7.07 -27.92
CA THR A 782 -31.92 7.19 -29.32
C THR A 782 -33.24 6.47 -29.59
N LEU A 783 -34.10 7.05 -30.43
CA LEU A 783 -35.43 6.51 -30.73
C LEU A 783 -35.88 6.78 -32.18
N CYS A 784 -36.65 5.86 -32.77
CA CYS A 784 -37.32 6.08 -34.05
C CYS A 784 -38.48 7.10 -33.89
N LEU A 785 -38.64 8.00 -34.87
CA LEU A 785 -39.71 9.00 -34.89
C LEU A 785 -41.11 8.36 -34.82
N GLY A 786 -41.91 8.75 -33.83
CA GLY A 786 -43.29 8.30 -33.64
C GLY A 786 -43.49 7.31 -32.49
N ASN A 787 -42.43 6.63 -32.03
CA ASN A 787 -42.51 5.77 -30.84
C ASN A 787 -42.52 6.62 -29.55
N PRO A 788 -43.23 6.20 -28.49
CA PRO A 788 -43.10 6.83 -27.17
C PRO A 788 -41.76 6.48 -26.53
N TYR A 789 -41.14 7.45 -25.87
CA TYR A 789 -39.97 7.24 -25.03
C TYR A 789 -40.40 6.98 -23.59
N ILE A 790 -40.08 5.79 -23.08
CA ILE A 790 -40.48 5.28 -21.75
C ILE A 790 -39.30 4.94 -20.83
N ASN A 791 -38.05 5.13 -21.31
CA ASN A 791 -36.84 4.80 -20.56
C ASN A 791 -36.49 5.91 -19.54
N HIS A 792 -35.65 5.56 -18.56
CA HIS A 792 -35.15 6.48 -17.51
C HIS A 792 -36.23 7.27 -16.73
N GLY A 793 -37.48 6.80 -16.76
CA GLY A 793 -38.60 7.44 -16.07
C GLY A 793 -39.13 8.71 -16.74
N PHE A 794 -38.77 8.96 -18.00
CA PHE A 794 -39.52 9.86 -18.87
C PHE A 794 -40.65 9.07 -19.55
N ASP A 795 -41.81 9.70 -19.76
CA ASP A 795 -42.92 9.15 -20.52
C ASP A 795 -43.43 10.24 -21.46
N THR A 796 -42.92 10.24 -22.70
CA THR A 796 -43.17 11.31 -23.69
C THR A 796 -43.24 10.78 -25.11
N LEU A 797 -44.16 11.32 -25.91
CA LEU A 797 -44.17 11.15 -27.37
C LEU A 797 -43.28 12.24 -28.00
N PRO A 798 -42.15 11.91 -28.68
CA PRO A 798 -41.29 12.89 -29.31
C PRO A 798 -41.98 13.46 -30.55
N PRO A 799 -42.25 14.79 -30.62
CA PRO A 799 -43.13 15.35 -31.64
C PRO A 799 -42.43 15.62 -32.99
N LYS A 800 -41.09 15.54 -33.06
CA LYS A 800 -40.26 15.86 -34.24
C LYS A 800 -38.96 15.06 -34.21
N ALA A 801 -38.37 14.86 -35.39
CA ALA A 801 -37.02 14.32 -35.54
C ALA A 801 -35.94 15.36 -35.16
N GLY A 802 -34.75 14.88 -34.78
CA GLY A 802 -33.64 15.69 -34.29
C GLY A 802 -33.28 15.41 -32.82
N ILE A 803 -32.39 16.21 -32.26
CA ILE A 803 -31.95 16.09 -30.85
C ILE A 803 -32.89 16.93 -29.97
N ILE A 804 -33.40 16.33 -28.89
CA ILE A 804 -34.29 16.95 -27.90
C ILE A 804 -33.66 16.78 -26.51
N MET A 805 -33.62 17.85 -25.70
CA MET A 805 -33.31 17.72 -24.26
C MET A 805 -34.61 17.60 -23.45
N LEU A 806 -34.67 16.62 -22.56
CA LEU A 806 -35.74 16.41 -21.59
C LEU A 806 -35.18 16.52 -20.17
N HIS A 807 -35.91 17.20 -19.28
CA HIS A 807 -35.53 17.36 -17.87
C HIS A 807 -36.59 16.77 -16.95
N ARG A 808 -36.16 16.06 -15.90
CA ARG A 808 -37.03 15.53 -14.85
C ARG A 808 -36.38 15.70 -13.49
N THR A 809 -37.07 16.34 -12.55
CA THR A 809 -36.66 16.38 -11.15
C THR A 809 -37.05 15.10 -10.42
N HIS A 810 -36.18 14.63 -9.54
CA HIS A 810 -36.45 13.52 -8.63
C HIS A 810 -35.66 13.70 -7.33
N THR A 811 -36.34 13.50 -6.20
CA THR A 811 -35.73 13.53 -4.87
C THR A 811 -34.73 12.38 -4.73
N ASN A 812 -33.45 12.70 -4.50
CA ASN A 812 -32.39 11.72 -4.34
C ASN A 812 -32.45 11.01 -2.97
N SER A 813 -31.53 10.06 -2.76
CA SER A 813 -31.44 9.27 -1.52
C SER A 813 -31.22 10.08 -0.23
N TYR A 814 -30.91 11.37 -0.34
CA TYR A 814 -30.68 12.29 0.78
C TYR A 814 -31.79 13.33 0.95
N GLY A 815 -32.89 13.22 0.19
CA GLY A 815 -34.04 14.14 0.29
C GLY A 815 -33.94 15.39 -0.59
N CYS A 816 -32.92 15.52 -1.44
CA CYS A 816 -32.71 16.70 -2.27
C CYS A 816 -33.19 16.52 -3.71
N ASP A 817 -33.78 17.56 -4.29
CA ASP A 817 -34.20 17.56 -5.69
C ASP A 817 -32.99 17.52 -6.63
N SER A 818 -32.71 16.34 -7.18
CA SER A 818 -31.75 16.13 -8.27
C SER A 818 -32.45 16.21 -9.62
N THR A 819 -31.70 16.50 -10.68
CA THR A 819 -32.24 16.62 -12.05
C THR A 819 -31.65 15.58 -12.96
N ILE A 820 -32.48 14.81 -13.65
CA ILE A 820 -32.05 14.00 -14.80
C ILE A 820 -32.23 14.85 -16.05
N ALA A 821 -31.16 15.01 -16.83
CA ALA A 821 -31.13 15.68 -18.13
C ALA A 821 -30.81 14.65 -19.21
N LEU A 822 -31.79 14.37 -20.07
CA LEU A 822 -31.68 13.38 -21.15
C LEU A 822 -31.58 14.08 -22.51
N THR A 823 -30.50 13.81 -23.24
CA THR A 823 -30.34 14.12 -24.65
C THR A 823 -30.90 12.96 -25.48
N LEU A 824 -32.10 13.13 -26.04
CA LEU A 824 -32.78 12.12 -26.85
C LEU A 824 -32.61 12.42 -28.35
N CYS A 825 -32.01 11.51 -29.11
CA CYS A 825 -31.86 11.61 -30.56
C CYS A 825 -33.03 10.90 -31.28
N VAL A 826 -33.83 11.62 -32.07
CA VAL A 826 -35.02 11.10 -32.74
C VAL A 826 -34.79 10.96 -34.25
N ILE A 827 -34.78 9.72 -34.75
CA ILE A 827 -34.37 9.37 -36.12
C ILE A 827 -35.59 9.11 -37.05
N PRO A 828 -35.66 9.70 -38.25
CA PRO A 828 -36.71 9.42 -39.25
C PRO A 828 -36.42 8.16 -40.09
N PRO A 829 -37.44 7.52 -40.70
CA PRO A 829 -37.28 6.32 -41.53
C PRO A 829 -36.71 6.60 -42.93
N ASP A 830 -35.95 5.64 -43.47
CA ASP A 830 -35.36 5.70 -44.82
C ASP A 830 -36.38 5.36 -45.93
N THR A 831 -36.14 5.84 -47.16
CA THR A 831 -37.02 5.57 -48.32
C THR A 831 -36.25 5.28 -49.61
N THR A 832 -36.61 4.20 -50.31
CA THR A 832 -36.03 3.75 -51.59
C THR A 832 -37.11 3.62 -52.67
N ARG A 833 -36.77 3.84 -53.96
CA ARG A 833 -37.73 3.82 -55.09
C ARG A 833 -37.23 3.02 -56.29
N PHE A 834 -38.15 2.35 -56.98
CA PHE A 834 -37.92 1.56 -58.20
C PHE A 834 -39.04 1.82 -59.24
N GLU A 835 -38.74 1.60 -60.52
CA GLU A 835 -39.68 1.73 -61.64
C GLU A 835 -39.54 0.54 -62.61
N HIS A 836 -40.65 0.05 -63.18
CA HIS A 836 -40.66 -1.10 -64.09
C HIS A 836 -41.85 -1.08 -65.08
N GLU A 837 -41.73 -1.77 -66.21
CA GLU A 837 -42.82 -1.94 -67.20
C GLU A 837 -42.97 -3.42 -67.63
N LEU A 838 -44.19 -3.89 -67.86
CA LEU A 838 -44.51 -5.25 -68.34
C LEU A 838 -45.87 -5.30 -69.09
N CYS A 839 -46.26 -6.44 -69.65
CA CYS A 839 -47.53 -6.64 -70.36
C CYS A 839 -48.63 -7.22 -69.44
N VAL A 840 -49.91 -7.02 -69.77
CA VAL A 840 -51.02 -7.76 -69.12
C VAL A 840 -50.82 -9.27 -69.38
N GLY A 841 -50.63 -10.03 -68.30
CA GLY A 841 -50.25 -11.45 -68.30
C GLY A 841 -48.92 -11.72 -67.56
N ASP A 842 -48.06 -10.71 -67.43
CA ASP A 842 -46.76 -10.85 -66.76
C ASP A 842 -46.86 -10.71 -65.23
N THR A 843 -45.79 -11.11 -64.53
CA THR A 843 -45.67 -11.03 -63.07
C THR A 843 -44.36 -10.34 -62.66
N PHE A 844 -44.45 -9.36 -61.75
CA PHE A 844 -43.28 -8.72 -61.14
C PHE A 844 -43.05 -9.23 -59.73
N ASN A 845 -41.92 -9.89 -59.48
CA ASN A 845 -41.60 -10.59 -58.23
C ASN A 845 -40.26 -10.15 -57.58
N GLN A 846 -39.92 -8.86 -57.71
CA GLN A 846 -38.63 -8.31 -57.25
C GLN A 846 -38.81 -7.24 -56.16
N HIS A 847 -37.72 -6.95 -55.43
CA HIS A 847 -37.67 -5.94 -54.35
C HIS A 847 -38.72 -6.10 -53.23
N GLY A 848 -39.24 -7.31 -53.01
CA GLY A 848 -40.25 -7.62 -52.00
C GLY A 848 -41.70 -7.43 -52.46
N PHE A 849 -41.92 -7.03 -53.71
CA PHE A 849 -43.23 -7.05 -54.36
C PHE A 849 -43.43 -8.39 -55.08
N ASP A 850 -44.66 -8.88 -55.10
CA ASP A 850 -45.10 -10.04 -55.90
C ASP A 850 -46.48 -9.70 -56.50
N ILE A 851 -46.51 -9.38 -57.79
CA ILE A 851 -47.62 -8.69 -58.45
C ILE A 851 -47.93 -9.35 -59.79
N HIS A 852 -49.09 -10.00 -59.88
CA HIS A 852 -49.63 -10.58 -61.12
C HIS A 852 -50.50 -9.57 -61.87
N SER A 853 -50.08 -9.15 -63.07
CA SER A 853 -50.73 -8.07 -63.83
C SER A 853 -52.13 -8.41 -64.35
N ASP A 854 -52.47 -9.69 -64.51
CA ASP A 854 -53.82 -10.19 -64.83
C ASP A 854 -54.89 -9.58 -63.92
N SER A 855 -54.54 -9.38 -62.65
CA SER A 855 -55.44 -8.84 -61.61
C SER A 855 -55.57 -7.32 -61.62
N LEU A 856 -54.70 -6.61 -62.35
CA LEU A 856 -54.64 -5.15 -62.42
C LEU A 856 -55.22 -4.59 -63.72
N GLY A 857 -55.03 -5.31 -64.83
CA GLY A 857 -55.27 -4.76 -66.17
C GLY A 857 -54.18 -3.77 -66.60
N TYR A 858 -54.38 -3.09 -67.73
CA TYR A 858 -53.40 -2.14 -68.26
C TYR A 858 -53.52 -0.76 -67.60
N GLY A 859 -52.39 -0.10 -67.35
CA GLY A 859 -52.34 1.19 -66.65
C GLY A 859 -51.00 1.47 -65.95
N ASP A 860 -50.95 2.61 -65.25
CA ASP A 860 -49.84 3.00 -64.38
C ASP A 860 -50.24 2.79 -62.91
N PHE A 861 -49.46 2.00 -62.17
CA PHE A 861 -49.77 1.60 -60.80
C PHE A 861 -48.61 1.95 -59.85
N PHE A 862 -48.94 2.29 -58.60
CA PHE A 862 -47.96 2.58 -57.55
C PHE A 862 -48.18 1.69 -56.33
N PHE A 863 -47.10 1.07 -55.87
CA PHE A 863 -47.08 0.18 -54.71
C PHE A 863 -46.06 0.68 -53.68
N THR A 864 -46.26 0.33 -52.41
CA THR A 864 -45.33 0.65 -51.32
C THR A 864 -45.32 -0.48 -50.30
N LEU A 865 -44.12 -0.85 -49.85
CA LEU A 865 -43.85 -1.92 -48.90
C LEU A 865 -43.01 -1.36 -47.74
N SER A 866 -43.35 -1.72 -46.51
CA SER A 866 -42.56 -1.40 -45.31
C SER A 866 -41.73 -2.62 -44.89
N SER A 867 -40.43 -2.45 -44.68
CA SER A 867 -39.54 -3.50 -44.16
C SER A 867 -38.53 -2.91 -43.19
N ASN A 868 -38.28 -3.58 -42.06
CA ASN A 868 -37.41 -3.07 -41.01
C ASN A 868 -35.93 -3.18 -41.40
N ASN A 869 -35.14 -2.14 -41.09
CA ASN A 869 -33.68 -2.21 -41.25
C ASN A 869 -32.99 -2.82 -40.02
N VAL A 870 -31.66 -2.98 -40.08
CA VAL A 870 -30.81 -3.64 -39.07
C VAL A 870 -30.89 -2.98 -37.68
N HIS A 871 -31.34 -1.73 -37.58
CA HIS A 871 -31.49 -1.00 -36.32
C HIS A 871 -32.95 -0.89 -35.82
N GLY A 872 -33.90 -1.55 -36.49
CA GLY A 872 -35.27 -1.67 -36.01
C GLY A 872 -36.18 -0.45 -36.24
N CYS A 873 -35.71 0.58 -36.95
CA CYS A 873 -36.60 1.58 -37.53
C CYS A 873 -37.07 1.15 -38.93
N ASP A 874 -38.27 1.57 -39.31
CA ASP A 874 -38.92 1.25 -40.57
C ASP A 874 -38.09 1.76 -41.77
N SER A 875 -38.17 1.04 -42.90
CA SER A 875 -37.70 1.53 -44.19
C SER A 875 -38.76 1.29 -45.27
N ILE A 876 -39.01 2.32 -46.08
CA ILE A 876 -40.11 2.36 -47.04
C ILE A 876 -39.55 2.09 -48.45
N VAL A 877 -40.04 1.05 -49.10
CA VAL A 877 -39.73 0.75 -50.50
C VAL A 877 -40.94 1.10 -51.36
N GLN A 878 -40.76 1.86 -52.44
CA GLN A 878 -41.83 2.22 -53.37
C GLN A 878 -41.54 1.70 -54.79
N LEU A 879 -42.57 1.26 -55.49
CA LEU A 879 -42.52 0.77 -56.87
C LEU A 879 -43.52 1.53 -57.73
N SER A 880 -43.07 2.05 -58.87
CA SER A 880 -43.93 2.40 -60.01
C SER A 880 -43.94 1.25 -61.01
N LEU A 881 -45.11 0.80 -61.44
CA LEU A 881 -45.28 -0.33 -62.36
C LEU A 881 -46.24 0.03 -63.49
N LYS A 882 -45.76 0.00 -64.74
CA LYS A 882 -46.57 0.21 -65.95
C LYS A 882 -46.96 -1.13 -66.56
N VAL A 883 -48.23 -1.27 -66.93
CA VAL A 883 -48.79 -2.49 -67.53
C VAL A 883 -49.39 -2.17 -68.91
N HIS A 884 -48.89 -2.82 -69.96
CA HIS A 884 -49.28 -2.59 -71.36
C HIS A 884 -50.32 -3.60 -71.87
N PRO A 885 -51.32 -3.19 -72.67
CA PRO A 885 -52.42 -4.04 -73.08
C PRO A 885 -52.10 -5.02 -74.24
N VAL A 886 -52.72 -6.19 -74.17
CA VAL A 886 -52.88 -7.14 -75.30
C VAL A 886 -54.28 -6.98 -75.92
N HIS A 887 -54.44 -7.32 -77.21
CA HIS A 887 -55.69 -7.10 -77.95
C HIS A 887 -56.09 -8.30 -78.81
N ASP A 888 -57.38 -8.68 -78.77
CA ASP A 888 -57.96 -9.67 -79.66
C ASP A 888 -58.89 -9.01 -80.71
N THR A 889 -58.74 -9.38 -81.99
CA THR A 889 -59.49 -8.78 -83.11
C THR A 889 -60.15 -9.86 -83.97
N ILE A 890 -61.45 -9.78 -84.24
CA ILE A 890 -62.19 -10.78 -85.05
C ILE A 890 -62.60 -10.20 -86.41
N LEU A 891 -62.27 -10.91 -87.49
CA LEU A 891 -62.54 -10.55 -88.89
C LEU A 891 -63.40 -11.62 -89.59
N TYR A 892 -64.14 -11.24 -90.63
CA TYR A 892 -65.00 -12.13 -91.43
C TYR A 892 -64.81 -11.87 -92.93
N ASP A 893 -64.73 -12.92 -93.75
CA ASP A 893 -64.64 -12.82 -95.22
C ASP A 893 -65.06 -14.15 -95.90
N GLU A 894 -65.10 -14.20 -97.25
CA GLU A 894 -65.46 -15.38 -98.03
C GLU A 894 -64.45 -15.71 -99.14
N VAL A 895 -64.39 -16.99 -99.55
CA VAL A 895 -63.53 -17.50 -100.62
C VAL A 895 -64.08 -18.80 -101.24
N VAL A 896 -63.67 -19.09 -102.47
CA VAL A 896 -63.91 -20.38 -103.12
C VAL A 896 -62.72 -21.31 -102.81
N ILE A 897 -62.96 -22.50 -102.25
CA ILE A 897 -62.06 -23.67 -102.27
C ILE A 897 -61.43 -23.77 -103.68
N GLY A 898 -60.10 -23.88 -103.78
CA GLY A 898 -59.37 -23.79 -105.06
C GLY A 898 -58.96 -22.36 -105.48
N GLU A 899 -59.46 -21.32 -104.80
CA GLU A 899 -58.89 -19.98 -104.80
C GLU A 899 -58.14 -19.73 -103.48
N ILE A 900 -56.90 -19.23 -103.56
CA ILE A 900 -56.11 -18.95 -102.36
C ILE A 900 -56.59 -17.62 -101.74
N TYR A 901 -57.07 -17.65 -100.50
CA TYR A 901 -57.36 -16.42 -99.75
C TYR A 901 -56.06 -15.75 -99.31
N LYS A 902 -55.95 -14.43 -99.53
CA LYS A 902 -54.72 -13.64 -99.28
C LYS A 902 -54.96 -12.27 -98.62
N LYS A 903 -56.15 -12.00 -98.09
CA LYS A 903 -56.47 -10.73 -97.42
C LYS A 903 -56.11 -10.78 -95.92
N ASN A 904 -56.03 -9.62 -95.29
CA ASN A 904 -55.86 -9.46 -93.83
C ASN A 904 -54.62 -10.21 -93.28
N GLU A 905 -53.59 -10.36 -94.12
CA GLU A 905 -52.36 -11.15 -93.87
C GLU A 905 -52.56 -12.64 -93.54
N PHE A 906 -53.75 -13.20 -93.78
CA PHE A 906 -53.98 -14.64 -93.76
C PHE A 906 -53.77 -15.21 -95.17
N LEU A 907 -52.92 -16.23 -95.27
CA LEU A 907 -52.69 -17.01 -96.48
C LEU A 907 -53.34 -18.38 -96.30
N VAL A 908 -54.52 -18.58 -96.88
CA VAL A 908 -55.29 -19.82 -96.74
C VAL A 908 -55.41 -20.48 -98.11
N TYR A 909 -54.75 -21.64 -98.24
CA TYR A 909 -55.04 -22.60 -99.30
C TYR A 909 -56.32 -23.29 -98.91
N THR A 910 -57.35 -23.11 -99.73
CA THR A 910 -58.73 -23.44 -99.38
C THR A 910 -59.09 -24.85 -99.83
N ASP A 911 -58.19 -25.45 -100.59
CA ASP A 911 -58.39 -26.48 -101.59
C ASP A 911 -58.82 -27.85 -101.03
N THR A 912 -58.32 -28.20 -99.85
CA THR A 912 -58.64 -29.46 -99.14
C THR A 912 -59.82 -29.33 -98.19
N LEU A 913 -60.39 -28.12 -98.04
CA LEU A 913 -61.40 -27.83 -97.05
C LEU A 913 -62.79 -28.30 -97.52
N SER A 914 -63.62 -28.71 -96.57
CA SER A 914 -65.04 -28.96 -96.83
C SER A 914 -65.81 -27.62 -96.84
N PRO A 915 -66.86 -27.46 -97.68
CA PRO A 915 -67.60 -26.21 -97.76
C PRO A 915 -68.28 -25.87 -96.44
N GLY A 916 -67.96 -24.71 -95.87
CA GLY A 916 -68.32 -24.33 -94.49
C GLY A 916 -67.63 -23.05 -94.04
N VAL A 917 -67.57 -22.81 -92.71
CA VAL A 917 -66.80 -21.71 -92.11
C VAL A 917 -65.57 -22.29 -91.41
N LEU A 918 -64.38 -21.82 -91.78
CA LEU A 918 -63.13 -22.10 -91.09
C LEU A 918 -62.79 -20.92 -90.17
N GLN A 919 -62.42 -21.20 -88.92
CA GLN A 919 -61.88 -20.21 -88.00
C GLN A 919 -60.36 -20.39 -87.89
N LEU A 920 -59.62 -19.31 -88.08
CA LEU A 920 -58.16 -19.23 -87.95
C LEU A 920 -57.78 -18.17 -86.92
N HIS A 921 -56.59 -18.27 -86.36
CA HIS A 921 -56.00 -17.24 -85.51
C HIS A 921 -54.50 -17.04 -85.82
N ARG A 922 -53.99 -15.83 -85.60
CA ARG A 922 -52.57 -15.50 -85.72
C ARG A 922 -52.18 -14.51 -84.62
N THR A 923 -51.19 -14.88 -83.81
CA THR A 923 -50.56 -13.95 -82.87
C THR A 923 -49.65 -12.97 -83.61
N VAL A 924 -49.62 -11.72 -83.17
CA VAL A 924 -48.74 -10.66 -83.67
C VAL A 924 -48.35 -9.77 -82.49
N GLN A 925 -47.08 -9.42 -82.36
CA GLN A 925 -46.65 -8.47 -81.33
C GLN A 925 -47.10 -7.06 -81.70
N ASN A 926 -47.66 -6.36 -80.72
CA ASN A 926 -48.00 -4.94 -80.86
C ASN A 926 -46.75 -4.06 -80.62
N GLN A 927 -46.90 -2.75 -80.75
CA GLN A 927 -45.78 -1.79 -80.68
C GLN A 927 -45.04 -1.74 -79.32
N TYR A 928 -45.57 -2.39 -78.29
CA TYR A 928 -44.96 -2.53 -76.96
C TYR A 928 -44.30 -3.90 -76.74
N GLY A 929 -44.31 -4.78 -77.76
CA GLY A 929 -43.79 -6.15 -77.67
C GLY A 929 -44.78 -7.19 -77.13
N CYS A 930 -45.98 -6.77 -76.69
CA CYS A 930 -46.97 -7.70 -76.14
C CYS A 930 -47.70 -8.47 -77.27
N ASP A 931 -47.78 -9.80 -77.12
CA ASP A 931 -48.47 -10.71 -78.04
C ASP A 931 -49.98 -10.41 -78.08
N SER A 932 -50.55 -10.22 -79.28
CA SER A 932 -51.97 -9.88 -79.51
C SER A 932 -52.54 -10.76 -80.64
N VAL A 933 -53.80 -11.20 -80.57
CA VAL A 933 -54.33 -12.26 -81.48
C VAL A 933 -55.36 -11.73 -82.47
N ILE A 934 -55.15 -12.00 -83.76
CA ILE A 934 -56.16 -11.75 -84.80
C ILE A 934 -56.84 -13.08 -85.13
N HIS A 935 -58.18 -13.11 -85.07
CA HIS A 935 -59.04 -14.22 -85.48
C HIS A 935 -59.69 -13.90 -86.83
N LEU A 936 -59.76 -14.89 -87.72
CA LEU A 936 -60.44 -14.79 -89.01
C LEU A 936 -61.48 -15.91 -89.16
N HIS A 937 -62.73 -15.54 -89.39
CA HIS A 937 -63.82 -16.45 -89.75
C HIS A 937 -64.05 -16.40 -91.27
N LEU A 938 -63.57 -17.42 -91.97
CA LEU A 938 -63.54 -17.48 -93.44
C LEU A 938 -64.57 -18.48 -93.97
N GLN A 939 -65.51 -18.02 -94.80
CA GLN A 939 -66.51 -18.86 -95.47
C GLN A 939 -65.96 -19.45 -96.78
N VAL A 940 -66.06 -20.76 -96.99
CA VAL A 940 -65.22 -21.54 -97.92
C VAL A 940 -66.11 -22.44 -98.85
N LYS A 941 -65.91 -22.44 -100.18
CA LYS A 941 -66.86 -23.00 -101.22
C LYS A 941 -66.18 -23.77 -102.42
N VAL A 942 -66.50 -25.03 -102.77
CA VAL A 942 -65.69 -26.12 -103.49
C VAL A 942 -64.69 -25.84 -104.70
N GLY A 943 -63.49 -26.47 -104.66
CA GLY A 943 -62.32 -26.57 -105.63
C GLY A 943 -61.12 -27.44 -105.07
N VAL A 944 -59.86 -27.42 -105.59
CA VAL A 944 -58.75 -28.45 -105.41
C VAL A 944 -57.32 -27.89 -105.77
N ASN A 945 -56.07 -28.23 -105.30
CA ASN A 945 -55.44 -29.00 -104.16
C ASN A 945 -53.88 -28.71 -103.93
N ASP A 946 -53.39 -28.86 -102.67
CA ASP A 946 -52.11 -29.50 -102.16
C ASP A 946 -50.70 -28.79 -101.92
N PHE A 947 -49.88 -29.48 -101.09
CA PHE A 947 -48.55 -29.24 -100.39
C PHE A 947 -47.22 -29.09 -101.21
N ILE A 948 -46.06 -28.76 -100.55
CA ILE A 948 -44.62 -29.11 -100.87
C ILE A 948 -43.63 -28.59 -99.76
N GLU A 949 -42.32 -28.95 -99.60
CA GLU A 949 -41.69 -30.27 -99.27
C GLU A 949 -40.47 -30.15 -98.26
N ASP A 950 -39.20 -29.93 -98.68
CA ASP A 950 -37.97 -30.10 -97.81
C ASP A 950 -36.90 -28.97 -97.91
N HIS A 951 -35.63 -29.02 -98.38
CA HIS A 951 -34.84 -29.97 -99.20
C HIS A 951 -33.32 -30.02 -98.84
N HIS A 952 -32.77 -31.16 -98.37
CA HIS A 952 -31.30 -31.46 -98.44
C HIS A 952 -30.91 -32.70 -99.27
N VAL A 953 -31.84 -33.63 -99.52
CA VAL A 953 -31.69 -34.75 -100.45
C VAL A 953 -33.01 -34.90 -101.21
N LEU A 954 -32.95 -35.10 -102.53
CA LEU A 954 -34.12 -35.24 -103.41
C LEU A 954 -34.33 -36.70 -103.85
N LEU A 955 -35.61 -37.04 -104.08
CA LEU A 955 -36.08 -38.34 -104.57
C LEU A 955 -37.02 -38.13 -105.76
N PHE A 956 -36.78 -38.78 -106.90
CA PHE A 956 -37.72 -38.74 -108.03
C PHE A 956 -37.53 -39.93 -109.01
N PRO A 957 -38.61 -40.56 -109.50
CA PRO A 957 -39.99 -40.42 -109.03
C PRO A 957 -40.19 -41.09 -107.66
N ASN A 958 -40.98 -40.48 -106.79
CA ASN A 958 -41.44 -41.07 -105.53
C ASN A 958 -42.89 -40.59 -105.26
N PRO A 959 -43.93 -41.41 -105.45
CA PRO A 959 -43.91 -42.85 -105.75
C PRO A 959 -43.16 -43.23 -107.03
N THR A 960 -42.67 -44.46 -107.07
CA THR A 960 -42.08 -45.08 -108.27
C THR A 960 -42.87 -46.32 -108.70
N GLN A 961 -42.76 -46.67 -109.99
CA GLN A 961 -43.04 -48.01 -110.47
C GLN A 961 -41.84 -48.89 -110.12
N ASP A 962 -40.83 -49.03 -110.99
CA ASP A 962 -39.71 -49.95 -110.75
C ASP A 962 -38.32 -49.29 -110.54
N VAL A 963 -38.15 -47.98 -110.78
CA VAL A 963 -36.84 -47.30 -110.64
C VAL A 963 -37.00 -45.93 -109.96
N ILE A 964 -36.20 -45.66 -108.92
CA ILE A 964 -36.11 -44.34 -108.27
C ILE A 964 -34.73 -43.72 -108.47
N ASN A 965 -34.67 -42.42 -108.77
CA ASN A 965 -33.43 -41.66 -108.75
C ASN A 965 -33.32 -40.90 -107.43
N ILE A 966 -32.11 -40.87 -106.90
CA ILE A 966 -31.76 -40.18 -105.67
C ILE A 966 -30.75 -39.10 -106.04
N HIS A 967 -31.00 -37.85 -105.66
CA HIS A 967 -30.12 -36.73 -105.95
C HIS A 967 -29.65 -36.04 -104.65
N VAL A 968 -28.39 -36.25 -104.30
CA VAL A 968 -27.73 -35.68 -103.12
C VAL A 968 -27.21 -34.27 -103.46
N LEU A 969 -27.73 -33.24 -102.81
CA LEU A 969 -27.47 -31.84 -103.18
C LEU A 969 -26.03 -31.37 -102.90
N THR A 970 -25.28 -32.05 -102.03
CA THR A 970 -23.88 -31.71 -101.70
C THR A 970 -22.93 -32.89 -101.90
N ASN A 971 -21.85 -32.69 -102.68
CA ASN A 971 -20.82 -33.71 -102.91
C ASN A 971 -20.05 -34.13 -101.64
N SER A 972 -19.98 -33.25 -100.64
CA SER A 972 -19.13 -33.42 -99.44
C SER A 972 -19.52 -34.57 -98.50
N ILE A 973 -20.64 -35.26 -98.76
CA ILE A 973 -21.08 -36.43 -98.00
C ILE A 973 -21.00 -37.75 -98.79
N LEU A 974 -20.52 -37.73 -100.04
CA LEU A 974 -20.31 -38.94 -100.83
C LEU A 974 -18.98 -39.65 -100.45
N PRO A 975 -18.93 -41.00 -100.47
CA PRO A 975 -20.02 -41.91 -100.79
C PRO A 975 -21.02 -42.08 -99.63
N VAL A 976 -22.31 -42.15 -99.95
CA VAL A 976 -23.39 -42.45 -98.98
C VAL A 976 -23.88 -43.88 -99.15
N ARG A 977 -24.28 -44.53 -98.05
CA ARG A 977 -24.98 -45.81 -98.06
C ARG A 977 -26.49 -45.55 -98.03
N MET A 978 -27.19 -46.13 -99.00
CA MET A 978 -28.63 -46.06 -99.19
C MET A 978 -29.25 -47.38 -98.72
N ILE A 979 -30.24 -47.31 -97.84
CA ILE A 979 -30.97 -48.49 -97.34
C ILE A 979 -32.47 -48.29 -97.58
N VAL A 980 -33.11 -49.24 -98.26
CA VAL A 980 -34.57 -49.40 -98.30
C VAL A 980 -34.98 -50.48 -97.34
N CYS A 981 -35.93 -50.19 -96.44
CA CYS A 981 -36.60 -51.17 -95.59
C CYS A 981 -38.13 -51.10 -95.70
N ASP A 982 -38.82 -52.18 -95.35
CA ASP A 982 -40.27 -52.18 -95.18
C ASP A 982 -40.71 -51.55 -93.84
N ILE A 983 -42.02 -51.43 -93.64
CA ILE A 983 -42.61 -50.85 -92.43
C ILE A 983 -42.29 -51.60 -91.12
N SER A 984 -41.73 -52.82 -91.20
CA SER A 984 -41.22 -53.57 -90.03
C SER A 984 -39.73 -53.33 -89.75
N GLY A 985 -39.05 -52.54 -90.60
CA GLY A 985 -37.63 -52.26 -90.52
C GLY A 985 -36.73 -53.28 -91.24
N LYS A 986 -37.30 -54.32 -91.87
CA LYS A 986 -36.54 -55.31 -92.63
C LYS A 986 -35.94 -54.69 -93.88
N ILE A 987 -34.61 -54.76 -94.01
CA ILE A 987 -33.87 -54.27 -95.18
C ILE A 987 -34.21 -55.10 -96.42
N LEU A 988 -34.53 -54.42 -97.52
CA LEU A 988 -34.84 -54.99 -98.84
C LEU A 988 -33.82 -54.61 -99.91
N LYS A 989 -33.15 -53.45 -99.76
CA LYS A 989 -32.01 -53.06 -100.61
C LYS A 989 -31.01 -52.23 -99.81
N ASP A 990 -29.72 -52.40 -100.09
CA ASP A 990 -28.62 -51.75 -99.39
C ASP A 990 -27.45 -51.56 -100.38
N GLU A 991 -27.18 -50.33 -100.79
CA GLU A 991 -26.22 -49.99 -101.86
C GLU A 991 -25.41 -48.74 -101.49
N ILE A 992 -24.17 -48.64 -102.00
CA ILE A 992 -23.30 -47.47 -101.77
C ILE A 992 -23.30 -46.60 -103.03
N LEU A 993 -23.66 -45.33 -102.85
CA LEU A 993 -23.77 -44.32 -103.91
C LEU A 993 -22.50 -43.46 -103.93
N TYR A 994 -21.79 -43.49 -105.06
CA TYR A 994 -20.53 -42.76 -105.27
C TYR A 994 -20.69 -41.47 -106.10
N GLN A 995 -21.92 -41.14 -106.51
CA GLN A 995 -22.25 -40.02 -107.38
C GLN A 995 -23.45 -39.24 -106.82
N GLN A 996 -23.58 -37.95 -107.13
CA GLN A 996 -24.71 -37.15 -106.62
C GLN A 996 -26.06 -37.69 -107.06
N THR A 997 -26.17 -38.12 -108.32
CA THR A 997 -27.34 -38.81 -108.85
C THR A 997 -27.07 -40.31 -108.87
N SER A 998 -28.03 -41.13 -108.47
CA SER A 998 -27.99 -42.58 -108.66
C SER A 998 -29.38 -43.15 -108.88
N SER A 999 -29.52 -44.02 -109.88
CA SER A 999 -30.78 -44.69 -110.26
C SER A 999 -30.83 -46.08 -109.65
N ILE A 1000 -31.87 -46.37 -108.88
CA ILE A 1000 -32.02 -47.57 -108.05
C ILE A 1000 -33.18 -48.39 -108.58
N ASP A 1001 -32.89 -49.56 -109.15
CA ASP A 1001 -33.91 -50.56 -109.52
C ASP A 1001 -34.50 -51.21 -108.26
N LEU A 1002 -35.84 -51.31 -108.24
CA LEU A 1002 -36.71 -51.84 -107.20
C LEU A 1002 -37.75 -52.82 -107.79
N SER A 1003 -37.59 -53.25 -109.06
CA SER A 1003 -38.49 -54.16 -109.79
C SER A 1003 -38.90 -55.40 -109.00
N ASN A 1004 -37.95 -56.02 -108.30
CA ASN A 1004 -38.17 -57.23 -107.50
C ASN A 1004 -38.82 -57.01 -106.12
N ILE A 1005 -39.09 -55.76 -105.73
CA ILE A 1005 -39.81 -55.41 -104.49
C ILE A 1005 -41.32 -55.32 -104.77
N ALA A 1006 -42.13 -55.73 -103.79
CA ALA A 1006 -43.59 -55.68 -103.90
C ALA A 1006 -44.15 -54.25 -103.95
N LYS A 1007 -45.40 -54.11 -104.40
CA LYS A 1007 -46.14 -52.85 -104.35
C LYS A 1007 -46.47 -52.52 -102.87
N GLY A 1008 -46.11 -51.34 -102.38
CA GLY A 1008 -46.22 -51.03 -100.95
C GLY A 1008 -45.51 -49.75 -100.50
N MET A 1009 -45.52 -49.55 -99.18
CA MET A 1009 -44.86 -48.45 -98.49
C MET A 1009 -43.55 -48.92 -97.87
N TYR A 1010 -42.49 -48.14 -98.06
CA TYR A 1010 -41.12 -48.41 -97.64
C TYR A 1010 -40.52 -47.16 -97.01
N PHE A 1011 -39.45 -47.33 -96.23
CA PHE A 1011 -38.62 -46.23 -95.76
C PHE A 1011 -37.26 -46.32 -96.44
N LEU A 1012 -36.89 -45.26 -97.14
CA LEU A 1012 -35.55 -45.08 -97.69
C LEU A 1012 -34.76 -44.21 -96.71
N THR A 1013 -33.54 -44.64 -96.38
CA THR A 1013 -32.64 -43.96 -95.46
C THR A 1013 -31.29 -43.76 -96.14
N ILE A 1014 -30.85 -42.50 -96.26
CA ILE A 1014 -29.50 -42.14 -96.71
C ILE A 1014 -28.62 -41.90 -95.48
N LYS A 1015 -27.44 -42.52 -95.42
CA LYS A 1015 -26.47 -42.36 -94.31
C LYS A 1015 -25.02 -42.40 -94.78
N THR A 1016 -24.11 -41.79 -94.02
CA THR A 1016 -22.66 -42.09 -94.09
C THR A 1016 -22.34 -43.24 -93.11
N GLU A 1017 -21.07 -43.59 -92.95
CA GLU A 1017 -20.64 -44.49 -91.87
C GLU A 1017 -20.93 -43.93 -90.46
N GLN A 1018 -21.01 -42.60 -90.32
CA GLN A 1018 -21.11 -41.91 -89.03
C GLN A 1018 -22.51 -41.42 -88.66
N LYS A 1019 -23.38 -41.10 -89.64
CA LYS A 1019 -24.74 -40.59 -89.36
C LYS A 1019 -25.75 -40.80 -90.49
N ILE A 1020 -27.03 -40.82 -90.14
CA ILE A 1020 -28.15 -40.66 -91.09
C ILE A 1020 -28.20 -39.20 -91.57
N ILE A 1021 -28.58 -39.01 -92.84
CA ILE A 1021 -28.72 -37.70 -93.51
C ILE A 1021 -30.20 -37.33 -93.64
N ARG A 1022 -31.03 -38.22 -94.22
CA ARG A 1022 -32.48 -38.07 -94.35
C ARG A 1022 -33.13 -39.46 -94.38
N THR A 1023 -34.24 -39.60 -93.66
CA THR A 1023 -35.14 -40.77 -93.76
C THR A 1023 -36.44 -40.29 -94.40
N MET A 1024 -36.94 -41.04 -95.37
CA MET A 1024 -37.88 -40.56 -96.37
C MET A 1024 -38.80 -41.69 -96.81
N LYS A 1025 -40.11 -41.42 -96.81
CA LYS A 1025 -41.14 -42.39 -97.20
C LYS A 1025 -41.03 -42.67 -98.70
N LEU A 1026 -40.70 -43.91 -99.05
CA LEU A 1026 -40.69 -44.42 -100.41
C LEU A 1026 -42.00 -45.17 -100.67
N ILE A 1027 -42.63 -44.93 -101.81
CA ILE A 1027 -43.82 -45.68 -102.24
C ILE A 1027 -43.49 -46.41 -103.54
N LYS A 1028 -43.65 -47.73 -103.57
CA LYS A 1028 -43.66 -48.52 -104.81
C LYS A 1028 -45.11 -48.81 -105.19
N GLN A 1029 -45.53 -48.41 -106.40
CA GLN A 1029 -46.89 -48.60 -106.91
C GLN A 1029 -47.07 -49.88 -107.72
#